data_AF-A0A2J7Q986-F1
#
_entry.id   AF-A0A2J7Q986-F1
#
_cell.length_a   1.000
_cell.length_b   1.000
_cell.length_c   1.000
_cell.angle_alpha   90.00
_cell.angle_beta   90.00
_cell.angle_gamma   90.00
#
_symmetry.space_group_name_H-M   'P 1'
#
loop_
_entity.id
_entity.type
_entity.pdbx_description
1 polymer ?
#
loop_
_entity_poly.entity_id
_entity_poly.type
_entity_poly.pdbx_seq_one_letter_code
_entity_poly.pdbx_strand_id
1 'polypeptide(L)'
;MQNIYILSKMDGTLLNISVLLQQRGLAILPRISQEEQKVSDDTLPMRSSVSVILSSPAPDTSMSHPDYEQTAHDHAAILLLVKHVGSQLKQKNFSRVYERLSRVNHVKIIDSMGVSREVLARYIKEYPVENNDWGDYQTHRRLLGLISLGKYDTQQELNELCRVHESLKVKYSSTLFDSRCVLFGPPADTSPSEPNVLSTPSNFKTRAVFYEDCEPCVGLEDQISEFLSSLFWVLESKRLERSREKVERVSLLLAPFERKDFVGLDLESRSNRKRCVGRMTKHLGDLSLQAGLVTEALSYYSSAVDILKAVNDWLWLGGAYEGLCAASVILLYPNLSRSFPLQRNASLQEGSPGKQRSSSISTNSLPSGMSPAELQQEVQNVLSPEDIPKRYREAIIHYSKYLNAGIIEMEACFKAARIAVEQGGTLQASTFLQNVIFINLTLSETEKIQRFTSLSDLYTQIGFHRKASFCRRLAATRHVSAQNPQPNWSQCYQLMLQALSGHKLSLDPTEFPRGGLQGWPALQIQLLQELVVAARRMGHTALATRHMTFLLQTMWEHLLPTEQRDLALQLQVLAAQCEGAPVPLVLNSGIVIPPANLTNLPQIRSFVLRNLEPQLRPQKIEKLKEDSGPFLFTPIHFGSLERKNVVTSSKMGIFLLILWVLFIY
;
A
#
# COMPACT_ATOMS: atom_id res chain seq x y z
N MET A 1 -8.69 -0.14 17.78
CA MET A 1 -9.26 1.07 17.15
C MET A 1 -8.85 2.26 17.99
N GLN A 2 -8.30 3.33 17.40
CA GLN A 2 -8.36 4.66 18.01
C GLN A 2 -9.58 5.34 17.41
N ASN A 3 -10.53 5.74 18.26
CA ASN A 3 -11.71 6.51 17.86
C ASN A 3 -11.21 7.81 17.20
N ILE A 4 -11.55 8.00 15.93
CA ILE A 4 -11.26 9.24 15.22
C ILE A 4 -12.38 10.22 15.58
N TYR A 5 -12.02 11.23 16.36
CA TYR A 5 -12.93 12.31 16.75
C TYR A 5 -12.67 13.54 15.88
N ILE A 6 -13.75 14.24 15.52
CA ILE A 6 -13.68 15.57 14.92
C ILE A 6 -14.29 16.55 15.92
N LEU A 7 -13.63 17.67 16.15
CA LEU A 7 -14.17 18.77 16.95
C LEU A 7 -15.30 19.47 16.20
N SER A 8 -16.49 19.53 16.82
CA SER A 8 -17.57 20.39 16.33
C SER A 8 -17.20 21.87 16.52
N LYS A 9 -17.34 22.67 15.45
CA LYS A 9 -17.00 24.11 15.46
C LYS A 9 -18.02 24.99 16.21
N MET A 10 -19.18 24.45 16.57
CA MET A 10 -20.19 25.22 17.32
C MET A 10 -20.00 25.10 18.83
N ASP A 11 -19.73 23.88 19.35
CA ASP A 11 -19.86 23.65 20.80
C ASP A 11 -18.67 22.87 21.42
N GLY A 12 -17.58 22.65 20.68
CA GLY A 12 -16.36 22.02 21.22
C GLY A 12 -16.49 20.53 21.57
N THR A 13 -17.61 19.88 21.26
CA THR A 13 -17.85 18.47 21.54
C THR A 13 -17.06 17.55 20.59
N LEU A 14 -16.43 16.52 21.15
CA LEU A 14 -15.74 15.46 20.42
C LEU A 14 -16.78 14.51 19.80
N LEU A 15 -16.98 14.59 18.49
CA LEU A 15 -17.92 13.71 17.79
C LEU A 15 -17.20 12.52 17.18
N ASN A 16 -17.65 11.32 17.52
CA ASN A 16 -17.20 10.07 16.91
C ASN A 16 -17.78 9.98 15.48
N ILE A 17 -16.91 9.84 14.47
CA ILE A 17 -17.29 9.77 13.05
C ILE A 17 -18.35 8.68 12.78
N SER A 18 -18.31 7.58 13.54
CA SER A 18 -19.25 6.47 13.44
C SER A 18 -20.71 6.91 13.70
N VAL A 19 -20.92 7.87 14.60
CA VAL A 19 -22.23 8.38 15.00
C VAL A 19 -22.77 9.40 13.99
N LEU A 20 -21.88 10.22 13.43
CA LEU A 20 -22.22 11.26 12.44
C LEU A 20 -22.68 10.68 11.09
N LEU A 21 -22.22 9.49 10.73
CA LEU A 21 -22.64 8.77 9.52
C LEU A 21 -24.00 8.09 9.67
N GLN A 22 -24.39 7.74 10.90
CA GLN A 22 -25.68 7.12 11.21
C GLN A 22 -26.84 8.14 11.20
N GLN A 23 -26.57 9.40 11.56
CA GLN A 23 -27.57 10.49 11.57
C GLN A 23 -27.91 11.08 10.20
N ARG A 24 -27.11 10.82 9.14
CA ARG A 24 -27.29 11.41 7.79
C ARG A 24 -28.05 10.54 6.78
N GLY A 25 -28.73 9.47 7.21
CA GLY A 25 -29.68 8.74 6.36
C GLY A 25 -29.09 8.11 5.09
N LEU A 26 -27.79 7.86 5.05
CA LEU A 26 -27.18 6.99 4.04
C LEU A 26 -27.34 5.55 4.54
N ALA A 27 -28.22 4.79 3.90
CA ALA A 27 -28.60 3.45 4.29
C ALA A 27 -27.37 2.54 4.49
N ILE A 28 -26.98 2.36 5.75
CA ILE A 28 -26.24 1.20 6.20
C ILE A 28 -27.29 0.08 6.24
N LEU A 29 -27.27 -0.82 5.25
CA LEU A 29 -28.02 -2.06 5.40
C LEU A 29 -27.44 -2.78 6.63
N PRO A 30 -28.24 -3.04 7.67
CA PRO A 30 -27.76 -3.75 8.84
C PRO A 30 -27.34 -5.16 8.41
N ARG A 31 -26.15 -5.59 8.89
CA ARG A 31 -25.73 -6.99 8.82
C ARG A 31 -26.81 -7.82 9.51
N ILE A 32 -27.52 -8.64 8.74
CA ILE A 32 -28.44 -9.63 9.28
C ILE A 32 -27.57 -10.76 9.83
N SER A 33 -27.34 -10.73 11.14
CA SER A 33 -26.93 -11.91 11.91
C SER A 33 -28.10 -12.89 11.87
N GLN A 34 -27.94 -14.04 11.22
CA GLN A 34 -28.91 -15.12 11.30
C GLN A 34 -28.75 -15.81 12.66
N GLU A 35 -29.49 -15.34 13.67
CA GLU A 35 -29.76 -16.10 14.89
C GLU A 35 -31.10 -15.62 15.48
N GLU A 36 -32.20 -16.01 14.84
CA GLU A 36 -33.51 -16.02 15.50
C GLU A 36 -34.26 -17.29 15.09
N GLN A 37 -34.15 -18.33 15.92
CA GLN A 37 -35.15 -19.38 16.01
C GLN A 37 -35.52 -19.61 17.48
N LYS A 38 -36.80 -19.35 17.76
CA LYS A 38 -37.57 -19.58 18.98
C LYS A 38 -37.09 -20.78 19.83
N VAL A 39 -36.81 -20.54 21.12
CA VAL A 39 -37.19 -21.45 22.21
C VAL A 39 -37.48 -20.61 23.47
N SER A 40 -38.60 -20.94 24.10
CA SER A 40 -39.18 -20.41 25.33
C SER A 40 -38.39 -20.75 26.60
N ASP A 41 -38.59 -19.92 27.63
CA ASP A 41 -38.30 -20.09 29.06
C ASP A 41 -37.75 -21.46 29.50
N ASP A 42 -36.52 -21.47 30.04
CA ASP A 42 -36.30 -21.88 31.43
C ASP A 42 -34.84 -21.61 31.87
N THR A 43 -34.71 -21.35 33.17
CA THR A 43 -33.60 -20.80 33.95
C THR A 43 -32.20 -21.43 33.74
N LEU A 44 -31.17 -20.58 33.59
CA LEU A 44 -29.74 -20.93 33.75
C LEU A 44 -29.07 -20.03 34.82
N PRO A 45 -28.26 -20.58 35.74
CA PRO A 45 -27.50 -19.80 36.70
C PRO A 45 -26.18 -19.30 36.10
N MET A 46 -25.77 -18.10 36.53
CA MET A 46 -24.48 -17.48 36.19
C MET A 46 -23.27 -18.37 36.53
N ARG A 47 -22.31 -18.49 35.60
CA ARG A 47 -20.89 -18.72 35.95
C ARG A 47 -19.93 -17.86 35.12
N SER A 48 -19.42 -16.84 35.83
CA SER A 48 -18.04 -16.32 35.89
C SER A 48 -17.24 -16.07 34.60
N SER A 49 -17.16 -14.78 34.26
CA SER A 49 -16.40 -14.13 33.18
C SER A 49 -14.87 -14.10 33.37
N VAL A 50 -14.24 -15.11 33.96
CA VAL A 50 -12.80 -15.06 34.30
C VAL A 50 -11.92 -16.04 33.50
N SER A 51 -12.51 -16.92 32.68
CA SER A 51 -11.74 -17.86 31.84
C SER A 51 -11.33 -17.32 30.45
N VAL A 52 -11.79 -16.12 30.06
CA VAL A 52 -11.56 -15.54 28.72
C VAL A 52 -10.31 -14.63 28.67
N ILE A 53 -9.67 -14.34 29.81
CA ILE A 53 -8.60 -13.32 29.89
C ILE A 53 -7.17 -13.91 29.79
N LEU A 54 -7.00 -15.24 29.82
CA LEU A 54 -5.66 -15.87 29.80
C LEU A 54 -5.40 -16.87 28.67
N SER A 55 -6.19 -16.83 27.60
CA SER A 55 -5.74 -17.38 26.32
C SER A 55 -5.96 -16.33 25.25
N SER A 56 -4.87 -15.75 24.76
CA SER A 56 -4.90 -15.14 23.43
C SER A 56 -5.39 -16.24 22.50
N PRO A 57 -6.55 -16.12 21.82
CA PRO A 57 -6.85 -17.04 20.75
C PRO A 57 -5.70 -16.92 19.76
N ALA A 58 -5.12 -18.05 19.36
CA ALA A 58 -4.15 -18.06 18.27
C ALA A 58 -4.74 -17.25 17.10
N PRO A 59 -3.96 -16.42 16.40
CA PRO A 59 -4.49 -15.68 15.25
C PRO A 59 -5.15 -16.70 14.32
N ASP A 60 -6.43 -16.52 14.00
CA ASP A 60 -7.14 -17.41 13.08
C ASP A 60 -6.46 -17.30 11.72
N THR A 61 -5.55 -18.23 11.42
CA THR A 61 -4.72 -18.31 10.20
C THR A 61 -5.51 -18.70 8.96
N SER A 62 -6.84 -18.55 8.98
CA SER A 62 -7.72 -19.02 7.91
C SER A 62 -7.97 -17.99 6.80
N MET A 63 -7.58 -16.72 7.02
CA MET A 63 -7.66 -15.66 6.02
C MET A 63 -6.43 -15.66 5.10
N SER A 64 -6.62 -15.34 3.83
CA SER A 64 -5.52 -15.11 2.88
C SER A 64 -4.78 -13.82 3.16
N HIS A 65 -3.58 -13.68 2.62
CA HIS A 65 -2.86 -12.43 2.50
C HIS A 65 -3.27 -11.68 1.22
N PRO A 66 -3.44 -10.35 1.29
CA PRO A 66 -3.97 -9.57 0.19
C PRO A 66 -2.95 -9.40 -0.93
N ASP A 67 -3.42 -9.54 -2.17
CA ASP A 67 -2.68 -9.20 -3.38
C ASP A 67 -3.35 -8.01 -4.08
N TYR A 68 -2.94 -6.81 -3.69
CA TYR A 68 -3.54 -5.57 -4.19
C TYR A 68 -3.29 -5.35 -5.68
N GLU A 69 -2.28 -5.98 -6.28
CA GLU A 69 -1.96 -5.83 -7.71
C GLU A 69 -2.76 -6.78 -8.60
N GLN A 70 -3.46 -7.78 -8.02
CA GLN A 70 -4.16 -8.79 -8.78
C GLN A 70 -5.26 -8.17 -9.68
N THR A 71 -5.29 -8.59 -10.93
CA THR A 71 -6.23 -8.16 -11.97
C THR A 71 -7.20 -9.28 -12.34
N ALA A 72 -8.21 -8.98 -13.17
CA ALA A 72 -9.08 -10.00 -13.74
C ALA A 72 -8.32 -10.99 -14.64
N HIS A 73 -7.33 -10.52 -15.40
CA HIS A 73 -6.51 -11.36 -16.28
C HIS A 73 -5.66 -12.37 -15.50
N ASP A 74 -5.28 -12.04 -14.27
CA ASP A 74 -4.51 -12.95 -13.42
C ASP A 74 -5.29 -14.23 -13.07
N HIS A 75 -6.63 -14.26 -13.24
CA HIS A 75 -7.43 -15.50 -13.11
C HIS A 75 -7.09 -16.55 -14.17
N ALA A 76 -6.61 -16.14 -15.34
CA ALA A 76 -6.16 -17.02 -16.42
C ALA A 76 -4.66 -17.33 -16.37
N ALA A 77 -3.92 -16.76 -15.43
CA ALA A 77 -2.46 -16.93 -15.38
C ALA A 77 -2.04 -18.10 -14.49
N ILE A 78 -0.97 -18.78 -14.93
CA ILE A 78 -0.18 -19.69 -14.09
C ILE A 78 0.70 -18.83 -13.17
N LEU A 79 0.63 -19.06 -11.86
CA LEU A 79 1.40 -18.29 -10.89
C LEU A 79 2.78 -18.92 -10.64
N LEU A 80 3.83 -18.12 -10.79
CA LEU A 80 5.23 -18.51 -10.59
C LEU A 80 5.93 -17.62 -9.57
N LEU A 81 6.69 -18.25 -8.68
CA LEU A 81 7.51 -17.59 -7.69
C LEU A 81 8.96 -17.55 -8.17
N VAL A 82 9.54 -16.36 -8.22
CA VAL A 82 10.96 -16.16 -8.49
C VAL A 82 11.66 -15.74 -7.21
N LYS A 83 12.55 -16.58 -6.70
CA LYS A 83 13.29 -16.32 -5.47
C LYS A 83 14.77 -16.06 -5.72
N HIS A 84 15.26 -14.96 -5.13
CA HIS A 84 16.67 -14.74 -4.94
C HIS A 84 17.21 -15.72 -3.89
N VAL A 85 18.27 -16.46 -4.22
CA VAL A 85 18.94 -17.40 -3.32
C VAL A 85 20.44 -17.10 -3.25
N GLY A 86 21.02 -17.20 -2.05
CA GLY A 86 22.42 -16.86 -1.78
C GLY A 86 22.68 -15.37 -1.56
N SER A 87 23.95 -15.04 -1.33
CA SER A 87 24.42 -13.69 -1.01
C SER A 87 25.18 -13.01 -2.16
N GLN A 88 25.76 -13.79 -3.08
CA GLN A 88 26.64 -13.27 -4.13
C GLN A 88 25.90 -12.54 -5.26
N LEU A 89 24.63 -12.89 -5.50
CA LEU A 89 23.85 -12.24 -6.55
C LEU A 89 23.35 -10.86 -6.06
N LYS A 90 23.91 -9.80 -6.62
CA LYS A 90 23.52 -8.42 -6.28
C LYS A 90 22.06 -8.17 -6.65
N GLN A 91 21.33 -7.42 -5.82
CA GLN A 91 19.90 -7.10 -6.02
C GLN A 91 19.58 -6.45 -7.38
N LYS A 92 20.52 -5.64 -7.92
CA LYS A 92 20.39 -5.03 -9.25
C LYS A 92 20.38 -6.09 -10.36
N ASN A 93 21.25 -7.10 -10.26
CA ASN A 93 21.33 -8.20 -11.22
C ASN A 93 20.11 -9.11 -11.10
N PHE A 94 19.69 -9.44 -9.87
CA PHE A 94 18.43 -10.16 -9.63
C PHE A 94 17.25 -9.44 -10.30
N SER A 95 17.12 -8.14 -10.12
CA SER A 95 16.01 -7.35 -10.69
C SER A 95 16.04 -7.37 -12.23
N ARG A 96 17.23 -7.27 -12.83
CA ARG A 96 17.42 -7.35 -14.29
C ARG A 96 17.03 -8.73 -14.84
N VAL A 97 17.49 -9.82 -14.23
CA VAL A 97 17.16 -11.19 -14.66
C VAL A 97 15.67 -11.48 -14.45
N TYR A 98 15.11 -11.01 -13.34
CA TYR A 98 13.67 -11.07 -13.06
C TYR A 98 12.84 -10.36 -14.13
N GLU A 99 13.25 -9.15 -14.53
CA GLU A 99 12.56 -8.43 -15.61
C GLU A 99 12.67 -9.18 -16.94
N ARG A 100 13.85 -9.73 -17.25
CA ARG A 100 14.07 -10.50 -18.49
C ARG A 100 13.20 -11.76 -18.56
N LEU A 101 13.20 -12.60 -17.51
CA LEU A 101 12.35 -13.80 -17.48
C LEU A 101 10.87 -13.43 -17.51
N SER A 102 10.47 -12.33 -16.84
CA SER A 102 9.07 -11.92 -16.77
C SER A 102 8.52 -11.42 -18.11
N ARG A 103 9.39 -11.11 -19.09
CA ARG A 103 8.97 -10.79 -20.47
C ARG A 103 8.30 -11.98 -21.14
N VAL A 104 8.67 -13.21 -20.77
CA VAL A 104 7.99 -14.43 -21.22
C VAL A 104 6.75 -14.63 -20.37
N ASN A 105 5.74 -13.78 -20.57
CA ASN A 105 4.50 -13.79 -19.80
C ASN A 105 3.35 -14.56 -20.49
N HIS A 106 3.57 -15.06 -21.70
CA HIS A 106 2.62 -15.89 -22.42
C HIS A 106 3.36 -16.89 -23.32
N VAL A 107 2.78 -18.07 -23.52
CA VAL A 107 3.25 -19.08 -24.48
C VAL A 107 2.08 -19.60 -25.29
N LYS A 108 2.32 -19.89 -26.57
CA LYS A 108 1.34 -20.53 -27.46
C LYS A 108 1.61 -22.02 -27.50
N ILE A 109 0.60 -22.82 -27.18
CA ILE A 109 0.69 -24.28 -27.14
C ILE A 109 -0.38 -24.85 -28.06
N ILE A 110 0.00 -25.79 -28.91
CA ILE A 110 -0.93 -26.54 -29.76
C ILE A 110 -1.40 -27.74 -28.96
N ASP A 111 -2.71 -27.82 -28.72
CA ASP A 111 -3.30 -28.94 -27.98
C ASP A 111 -3.37 -30.22 -28.83
N SER A 112 -3.82 -31.32 -28.22
CA SER A 112 -3.97 -32.61 -28.89
C SER A 112 -4.99 -32.62 -30.02
N MET A 113 -5.84 -31.59 -30.13
CA MET A 113 -6.83 -31.41 -31.20
C MET A 113 -6.33 -30.45 -32.30
N GLY A 114 -5.10 -29.95 -32.20
CA GLY A 114 -4.52 -29.01 -33.16
C GLY A 114 -4.93 -27.55 -32.93
N VAL A 115 -5.61 -27.24 -31.82
CA VAL A 115 -6.02 -25.86 -31.51
C VAL A 115 -4.90 -25.14 -30.77
N SER A 116 -4.54 -23.95 -31.24
CA SER A 116 -3.58 -23.07 -30.57
C SER A 116 -4.22 -22.42 -29.35
N ARG A 117 -3.68 -22.67 -28.17
CA ARG A 117 -4.06 -22.05 -26.90
C ARG A 117 -2.99 -21.08 -26.44
N GLU A 118 -3.40 -19.96 -25.88
CA GLU A 118 -2.51 -19.00 -25.24
C GLU A 118 -2.54 -19.20 -23.74
N VAL A 119 -1.38 -19.45 -23.14
CA VAL A 119 -1.22 -19.69 -21.71
C VAL A 119 -0.47 -18.53 -21.10
N LEU A 120 -1.06 -17.91 -20.09
CA LEU A 120 -0.51 -16.74 -19.42
C LEU A 120 0.30 -17.14 -18.18
N ALA A 121 1.32 -16.35 -17.86
CA ALA A 121 2.19 -16.53 -16.72
C ALA A 121 2.28 -15.25 -15.89
N ARG A 122 2.15 -15.39 -14.56
CA ARG A 122 2.34 -14.31 -13.60
C ARG A 122 3.51 -14.61 -12.69
N TYR A 123 4.51 -13.74 -12.71
CA TYR A 123 5.69 -13.84 -11.85
C TYR A 123 5.56 -12.95 -10.62
N ILE A 124 5.93 -13.48 -9.46
CA ILE A 124 5.97 -12.77 -8.19
C ILE A 124 7.28 -13.04 -7.45
N LYS A 125 7.74 -12.09 -6.63
CA LYS A 125 8.99 -12.19 -5.85
C LYS A 125 8.79 -12.75 -4.44
N GLU A 126 7.61 -12.54 -3.88
CA GLU A 126 7.24 -12.96 -2.54
C GLU A 126 5.83 -13.54 -2.56
N TYR A 127 5.65 -14.67 -1.86
CA TYR A 127 4.37 -15.34 -1.78
C TYR A 127 4.17 -15.99 -0.41
N PRO A 128 3.19 -15.53 0.39
CA PRO A 128 2.76 -16.24 1.59
C PRO A 128 2.27 -17.64 1.24
N VAL A 129 2.73 -18.65 1.98
CA VAL A 129 2.39 -20.06 1.69
C VAL A 129 0.92 -20.36 2.00
N GLU A 130 0.37 -19.64 2.97
CA GLU A 130 -1.02 -19.69 3.43
C GLU A 130 -2.01 -19.36 2.31
N ASN A 131 -1.59 -18.58 1.31
CA ASN A 131 -2.43 -18.30 0.15
C ASN A 131 -2.68 -19.54 -0.73
N ASN A 132 -1.82 -20.57 -0.68
CA ASN A 132 -2.07 -21.82 -1.38
C ASN A 132 -3.30 -22.57 -0.84
N ASP A 133 -3.65 -22.39 0.44
CA ASP A 133 -4.80 -23.06 1.04
C ASP A 133 -6.12 -22.61 0.38
N TRP A 134 -6.15 -21.40 -0.18
CA TRP A 134 -7.28 -20.88 -0.94
C TRP A 134 -7.33 -21.38 -2.39
N GLY A 135 -6.36 -22.20 -2.82
CA GLY A 135 -6.21 -22.65 -4.19
C GLY A 135 -7.34 -23.55 -4.71
N ASP A 136 -8.03 -24.28 -3.84
CA ASP A 136 -9.22 -25.07 -4.21
C ASP A 136 -10.40 -24.16 -4.55
N TYR A 137 -10.49 -23.03 -3.85
CA TYR A 137 -11.52 -22.02 -4.02
C TYR A 137 -11.22 -21.06 -5.19
N GLN A 138 -9.97 -20.64 -5.37
CA GLN A 138 -9.49 -19.77 -6.45
C GLN A 138 -8.16 -20.30 -6.99
N THR A 139 -8.18 -21.03 -8.12
CA THR A 139 -6.98 -21.74 -8.61
C THR A 139 -5.83 -20.84 -9.03
N HIS A 140 -6.10 -19.59 -9.41
CA HIS A 140 -5.09 -18.59 -9.72
C HIS A 140 -4.25 -18.15 -8.51
N ARG A 141 -4.62 -18.55 -7.29
CA ARG A 141 -3.79 -18.44 -6.08
C ARG A 141 -2.89 -19.65 -5.87
N ARG A 142 -2.99 -20.72 -6.64
CA ARG A 142 -2.06 -21.84 -6.49
C ARG A 142 -0.72 -21.45 -7.05
N LEU A 143 0.32 -21.52 -6.24
CA LEU A 143 1.68 -21.40 -6.73
C LEU A 143 2.05 -22.69 -7.48
N LEU A 144 2.18 -22.61 -8.81
CA LEU A 144 2.38 -23.79 -9.67
C LEU A 144 3.86 -23.97 -10.08
N GLY A 145 4.62 -22.88 -10.19
CA GLY A 145 6.03 -22.92 -10.58
C GLY A 145 6.96 -22.18 -9.61
N LEU A 146 8.18 -22.70 -9.44
CA LEU A 146 9.25 -22.10 -8.64
C LEU A 146 10.51 -21.92 -9.48
N ILE A 147 11.05 -20.71 -9.53
CA ILE A 147 12.34 -20.39 -10.14
C ILE A 147 13.23 -19.80 -9.05
N SER A 148 14.42 -20.38 -8.84
CA SER A 148 15.44 -19.78 -7.98
C SER A 148 16.55 -19.16 -8.81
N LEU A 149 16.99 -17.96 -8.46
CA LEU A 149 18.10 -17.25 -9.08
C LEU A 149 19.22 -17.09 -8.05
N GLY A 150 20.41 -17.61 -8.33
CA GLY A 150 21.55 -17.53 -7.42
C GLY A 150 22.88 -17.41 -8.15
N LYS A 151 23.87 -16.81 -7.48
CA LYS A 151 25.27 -16.76 -7.95
C LYS A 151 26.15 -17.50 -6.94
N TYR A 152 27.14 -18.22 -7.44
CA TYR A 152 28.14 -18.93 -6.64
C TYR A 152 29.52 -18.76 -7.26
N ASP A 153 30.55 -18.72 -6.42
CA ASP A 153 31.96 -18.73 -6.84
C ASP A 153 32.67 -20.01 -6.35
N THR A 154 32.10 -20.71 -5.36
CA THR A 154 32.68 -21.94 -4.77
C THR A 154 31.69 -23.12 -4.72
N GLN A 155 32.21 -24.34 -4.58
CA GLN A 155 31.38 -25.55 -4.41
C GLN A 155 30.50 -25.50 -3.16
N GLN A 156 30.98 -24.90 -2.08
CA GLN A 156 30.22 -24.76 -0.83
C GLN A 156 28.99 -23.87 -1.03
N GLU A 157 29.16 -22.74 -1.72
CA GLU A 157 28.06 -21.86 -2.08
C GLU A 157 27.07 -22.55 -3.01
N LEU A 158 27.54 -23.26 -4.05
CA LEU A 158 26.67 -24.03 -4.94
C LEU A 158 25.81 -25.06 -4.18
N ASN A 159 26.42 -25.81 -3.26
CA ASN A 159 25.72 -26.78 -2.41
C ASN A 159 24.65 -26.11 -1.55
N GLU A 160 24.95 -24.93 -1.00
CA GLU A 160 24.01 -24.15 -0.21
C GLU A 160 22.85 -23.61 -1.06
N LEU A 161 23.10 -23.11 -2.28
CA LEU A 161 22.05 -22.70 -3.21
C LEU A 161 21.10 -23.85 -3.54
N CYS A 162 21.64 -25.03 -3.85
CA CYS A 162 20.85 -26.24 -4.08
C CYS A 162 20.02 -26.64 -2.86
N ARG A 163 20.60 -26.57 -1.66
CA ARG A 163 19.90 -26.87 -0.40
C ARG A 163 18.74 -25.90 -0.14
N VAL A 164 18.96 -24.60 -0.33
CA VAL A 164 17.92 -23.56 -0.18
C VAL A 164 16.81 -23.75 -1.20
N HIS A 165 17.15 -24.07 -2.46
CA HIS A 165 16.14 -24.36 -3.49
C HIS A 165 15.24 -25.55 -3.11
N GLU A 166 15.82 -26.68 -2.69
CA GLU A 166 15.03 -27.84 -2.28
C GLU A 166 14.18 -27.54 -1.03
N SER A 167 14.68 -26.74 -0.09
CA SER A 167 13.88 -26.26 1.06
C SER A 167 12.66 -25.43 0.62
N LEU A 168 12.83 -24.52 -0.35
CA LEU A 168 11.71 -23.78 -0.94
C LEU A 168 10.71 -24.70 -1.63
N LYS A 169 11.18 -25.73 -2.35
CA LYS A 169 10.32 -26.72 -2.98
C LYS A 169 9.48 -27.49 -1.96
N VAL A 170 10.07 -27.91 -0.83
CA VAL A 170 9.32 -28.53 0.28
C VAL A 170 8.26 -27.57 0.82
N LYS A 171 8.62 -26.30 1.03
CA LYS A 171 7.70 -25.27 1.55
C LYS A 171 6.42 -25.12 0.72
N TYR A 172 6.50 -25.21 -0.61
CA TYR A 172 5.37 -25.03 -1.52
C TYR A 172 4.86 -26.33 -2.16
N SER A 173 5.26 -27.48 -1.64
CA SER A 173 5.00 -28.81 -2.23
C SER A 173 3.52 -29.17 -2.42
N SER A 174 2.60 -28.52 -1.70
CA SER A 174 1.16 -28.80 -1.80
C SER A 174 0.56 -28.43 -3.15
N THR A 175 1.09 -27.41 -3.84
CA THR A 175 0.55 -26.93 -5.12
C THR A 175 1.55 -26.94 -6.27
N LEU A 176 2.84 -26.97 -5.96
CA LEU A 176 3.92 -26.84 -6.93
C LEU A 176 3.94 -28.03 -7.91
N PHE A 177 3.97 -27.74 -9.22
CA PHE A 177 4.04 -28.77 -10.26
C PHE A 177 5.48 -29.06 -10.68
N ASP A 178 6.28 -28.01 -10.87
CA ASP A 178 7.68 -28.14 -11.28
C ASP A 178 8.52 -26.94 -10.78
N SER A 179 9.83 -27.12 -10.73
CA SER A 179 10.79 -26.09 -10.33
C SER A 179 12.02 -26.04 -11.24
N ARG A 180 12.63 -24.86 -11.32
CA ARG A 180 13.89 -24.61 -12.05
C ARG A 180 14.83 -23.80 -11.20
N CYS A 181 16.12 -24.01 -11.39
CA CYS A 181 17.17 -23.22 -10.75
C CYS A 181 18.04 -22.59 -11.82
N VAL A 182 18.19 -21.27 -11.81
CA VAL A 182 19.09 -20.54 -12.69
C VAL A 182 20.27 -20.07 -11.86
N LEU A 183 21.45 -20.58 -12.20
CA LEU A 183 22.65 -20.43 -11.41
C LEU A 183 23.75 -19.75 -12.22
N PHE A 184 24.35 -18.72 -11.63
CA PHE A 184 25.48 -17.98 -12.20
C PHE A 184 26.77 -18.43 -11.54
N GLY A 185 27.68 -19.02 -12.32
CA GLY A 185 28.93 -19.60 -11.84
C GLY A 185 30.16 -18.94 -12.46
N PRO A 186 31.38 -19.24 -11.97
CA PRO A 186 32.61 -18.81 -12.61
C PRO A 186 32.72 -19.39 -14.04
N PRO A 187 33.42 -18.70 -14.96
CA PRO A 187 33.68 -19.22 -16.29
C PRO A 187 34.45 -20.55 -16.20
N ALA A 188 34.19 -21.47 -17.11
CA ALA A 188 34.89 -22.75 -17.12
C ALA A 188 36.39 -22.53 -17.44
N ASP A 189 37.28 -22.81 -16.49
CA ASP A 189 38.73 -22.77 -16.73
C ASP A 189 39.10 -23.87 -17.74
N THR A 190 39.49 -23.47 -18.96
CA THR A 190 39.96 -24.35 -20.03
C THR A 190 41.39 -24.88 -19.83
N SER A 191 41.93 -24.83 -18.60
CA SER A 191 43.30 -25.30 -18.33
C SER A 191 43.34 -26.83 -18.17
N PRO A 192 44.33 -27.56 -18.73
CA PRO A 192 44.33 -29.03 -18.76
C PRO A 192 44.68 -29.72 -17.42
N SER A 193 44.88 -28.96 -16.34
CA SER A 193 45.27 -29.46 -15.03
C SER A 193 44.09 -29.38 -14.07
N GLU A 194 43.45 -30.54 -13.84
CA GLU A 194 42.30 -30.76 -12.94
C GLU A 194 41.07 -29.89 -13.28
N PRO A 195 40.03 -30.44 -13.94
CA PRO A 195 38.80 -29.71 -14.17
C PRO A 195 38.10 -29.50 -12.82
N ASN A 196 38.21 -28.30 -12.23
CA ASN A 196 37.35 -27.82 -11.14
C ASN A 196 35.91 -27.61 -11.68
N VAL A 197 35.30 -28.67 -12.22
CA VAL A 197 33.91 -28.67 -12.68
C VAL A 197 33.04 -28.73 -11.43
N LEU A 198 32.65 -27.53 -10.96
CA LEU A 198 31.67 -27.38 -9.90
C LEU A 198 30.38 -28.10 -10.32
N SER A 199 30.03 -29.17 -9.62
CA SER A 199 28.89 -30.03 -9.96
C SER A 199 27.81 -29.94 -8.89
N THR A 200 26.54 -30.03 -9.27
CA THR A 200 25.45 -30.06 -8.29
C THR A 200 25.51 -31.32 -7.42
N PRO A 201 25.13 -31.23 -6.14
CA PRO A 201 25.00 -32.40 -5.26
C PRO A 201 24.16 -33.52 -5.87
N SER A 202 24.50 -34.78 -5.58
CA SER A 202 23.78 -35.96 -6.11
C SER A 202 22.31 -36.04 -5.69
N ASN A 203 21.94 -35.42 -4.57
CA ASN A 203 20.57 -35.32 -4.09
C ASN A 203 19.77 -34.18 -4.73
N PHE A 204 20.39 -33.32 -5.55
CA PHE A 204 19.73 -32.22 -6.24
C PHE A 204 19.07 -32.72 -7.52
N LYS A 205 17.74 -32.91 -7.47
CA LYS A 205 16.96 -33.48 -8.58
C LYS A 205 16.33 -32.43 -9.49
N THR A 206 16.40 -31.17 -9.10
CA THR A 206 15.84 -30.07 -9.89
C THR A 206 16.71 -29.78 -11.11
N ARG A 207 16.10 -29.50 -12.27
CA ARG A 207 16.84 -29.04 -13.46
C ARG A 207 17.45 -27.66 -13.20
N ALA A 208 18.78 -27.60 -13.10
CA ALA A 208 19.54 -26.37 -13.08
C ALA A 208 19.95 -25.93 -14.49
N VAL A 209 19.97 -24.63 -14.71
CA VAL A 209 20.50 -23.97 -15.91
C VAL A 209 21.65 -23.07 -15.46
N PHE A 210 22.82 -23.24 -16.07
CA PHE A 210 24.04 -22.55 -15.68
C PHE A 210 24.40 -21.47 -16.69
N TYR A 211 24.82 -20.31 -16.18
CA TYR A 211 25.34 -19.20 -16.97
C TYR A 211 26.61 -18.65 -16.33
N GLU A 212 27.54 -18.14 -17.14
CA GLU A 212 28.78 -17.52 -16.63
C GLU A 212 28.52 -16.10 -16.10
N ASP A 213 27.63 -15.35 -16.77
CA ASP A 213 27.26 -14.00 -16.37
C ASP A 213 25.77 -13.75 -16.60
N CYS A 214 25.24 -12.73 -15.92
CA CYS A 214 23.86 -12.25 -16.00
C CYS A 214 23.53 -11.54 -17.33
N GLU A 215 24.54 -11.21 -18.15
CA GLU A 215 24.41 -10.39 -19.38
C GLU A 215 24.00 -11.21 -20.61
N PRO A 216 24.74 -12.25 -21.06
CA PRO A 216 24.35 -12.96 -22.28
C PRO A 216 23.09 -13.81 -22.05
N CYS A 217 22.99 -14.55 -20.94
CA CYS A 217 21.93 -15.54 -20.61
C CYS A 217 21.23 -16.12 -21.86
N VAL A 218 22.00 -16.64 -22.82
CA VAL A 218 21.49 -17.01 -24.13
C VAL A 218 20.53 -18.18 -23.99
N GLY A 219 19.35 -18.08 -24.60
CA GLY A 219 18.31 -19.11 -24.52
C GLY A 219 17.53 -19.14 -23.20
N LEU A 220 17.70 -18.16 -22.29
CA LEU A 220 16.91 -18.09 -21.07
C LEU A 220 15.41 -18.02 -21.38
N GLU A 221 15.01 -17.19 -22.35
CA GLU A 221 13.62 -17.08 -22.77
C GLU A 221 13.04 -18.40 -23.28
N ASP A 222 13.83 -19.18 -24.01
CA ASP A 222 13.42 -20.50 -24.52
C ASP A 222 13.28 -21.51 -23.37
N GLN A 223 14.21 -21.50 -22.41
CA GLN A 223 14.13 -22.35 -21.22
C GLN A 223 12.90 -22.01 -20.35
N ILE A 224 12.56 -20.72 -20.24
CA ILE A 224 11.34 -20.30 -19.53
C ILE A 224 10.09 -20.71 -20.32
N SER A 225 10.10 -20.59 -21.64
CA SER A 225 8.98 -21.02 -22.50
C SER A 225 8.75 -22.54 -22.42
N GLU A 226 9.82 -23.33 -22.41
CA GLU A 226 9.77 -24.79 -22.19
C GLU A 226 9.20 -25.11 -20.80
N PHE A 227 9.64 -24.39 -19.76
CA PHE A 227 9.14 -24.57 -18.40
C PHE A 227 7.65 -24.21 -18.26
N LEU A 228 7.19 -23.12 -18.86
CA LEU A 228 5.77 -22.80 -18.89
C LEU A 228 4.95 -23.86 -19.63
N SER A 229 5.50 -24.40 -20.72
CA SER A 229 4.86 -25.49 -21.46
C SER A 229 4.75 -26.76 -20.62
N SER A 230 5.79 -27.13 -19.85
CA SER A 230 5.72 -28.29 -18.96
C SER A 230 4.69 -28.11 -17.84
N LEU A 231 4.60 -26.90 -17.26
CA LEU A 231 3.58 -26.57 -16.26
C LEU A 231 2.16 -26.67 -16.85
N PHE A 232 1.96 -26.17 -18.06
CA PHE A 232 0.68 -26.27 -18.77
C PHE A 232 0.24 -27.73 -18.95
N TRP A 233 1.13 -28.63 -19.39
CA TRP A 233 0.75 -30.02 -19.62
C TRP A 233 0.32 -30.74 -18.33
N VAL A 234 0.94 -30.42 -17.18
CA VAL A 234 0.50 -30.92 -15.88
C VAL A 234 -0.87 -30.34 -15.50
N LEU A 235 -1.08 -29.04 -15.74
CA LEU A 235 -2.38 -28.37 -15.52
C LEU A 235 -3.49 -29.00 -16.37
N GLU A 236 -3.27 -29.20 -17.66
CA GLU A 236 -4.24 -29.78 -18.59
C GLU A 236 -4.55 -31.24 -18.22
N SER A 237 -3.54 -32.02 -17.83
CA SER A 237 -3.77 -33.38 -17.32
C SER A 237 -4.70 -33.38 -16.12
N LYS A 238 -4.48 -32.48 -15.15
CA LYS A 238 -5.34 -32.36 -13.96
C LYS A 238 -6.75 -31.88 -14.31
N ARG A 239 -6.89 -30.94 -15.25
CA ARG A 239 -8.19 -30.47 -15.74
C ARG A 239 -8.97 -31.62 -16.37
N LEU A 240 -8.34 -32.40 -17.25
CA LEU A 240 -8.97 -33.54 -17.92
C LEU A 240 -9.37 -34.64 -16.93
N GLU A 241 -8.53 -34.94 -15.93
CA GLU A 241 -8.85 -35.89 -14.87
C GLU A 241 -10.13 -35.47 -14.12
N ARG A 242 -10.23 -34.20 -13.72
CA ARG A 242 -11.41 -33.64 -13.05
C ARG A 242 -12.64 -33.61 -13.94
N SER A 243 -12.49 -33.32 -15.23
CA SER A 243 -13.63 -33.27 -16.17
C SER A 243 -14.30 -34.64 -16.38
N ARG A 244 -13.55 -35.73 -16.16
CA ARG A 244 -14.02 -37.12 -16.32
C ARG A 244 -14.51 -37.73 -15.00
N GLU A 245 -14.43 -36.99 -13.90
CA GLU A 245 -14.86 -37.43 -12.58
C GLU A 245 -16.39 -37.64 -12.59
N LYS A 246 -16.84 -38.85 -12.26
CA LYS A 246 -18.28 -39.15 -12.18
C LYS A 246 -18.91 -38.29 -11.09
N VAL A 247 -20.11 -37.77 -11.35
CA VAL A 247 -20.89 -36.93 -10.42
C VAL A 247 -20.98 -37.51 -9.00
N GLU A 248 -21.10 -38.84 -8.87
CA GLU A 248 -21.20 -39.55 -7.59
C GLU A 248 -19.89 -39.56 -6.78
N ARG A 249 -18.75 -39.32 -7.42
CA ARG A 249 -17.41 -39.35 -6.80
C ARG A 249 -16.81 -37.97 -6.56
N VAL A 250 -17.49 -36.90 -6.97
CA VAL A 250 -16.98 -35.52 -6.90
C VAL A 250 -16.61 -35.16 -5.47
N SER A 251 -15.31 -34.96 -5.25
CA SER A 251 -14.78 -34.51 -3.96
C SER A 251 -15.31 -33.11 -3.59
N LEU A 252 -15.71 -32.93 -2.33
CA LEU A 252 -16.09 -31.62 -1.81
C LEU A 252 -14.86 -30.70 -1.72
N LEU A 253 -14.87 -29.63 -2.52
CA LEU A 253 -13.88 -28.57 -2.44
C LEU A 253 -14.27 -27.57 -1.34
N LEU A 254 -13.29 -27.05 -0.60
CA LEU A 254 -13.50 -26.20 0.57
C LEU A 254 -12.58 -24.97 0.54
N ALA A 255 -13.08 -23.81 0.94
CA ALA A 255 -12.22 -22.72 1.38
C ALA A 255 -11.61 -23.06 2.77
N PRO A 256 -10.45 -22.48 3.16
CA PRO A 256 -9.71 -22.91 4.34
C PRO A 256 -10.51 -22.86 5.65
N PHE A 257 -11.36 -21.84 5.81
CA PHE A 257 -12.19 -21.66 6.99
C PHE A 257 -13.43 -22.58 7.02
N GLU A 258 -13.86 -23.12 5.88
CA GLU A 258 -15.05 -23.99 5.80
C GLU A 258 -14.78 -25.40 6.38
N ARG A 259 -13.52 -25.81 6.55
CA ARG A 259 -13.18 -27.18 7.00
C ARG A 259 -13.88 -27.60 8.29
N LYS A 260 -14.10 -26.66 9.21
CA LYS A 260 -14.78 -26.91 10.50
C LYS A 260 -16.29 -27.07 10.34
N ASP A 261 -16.88 -26.38 9.36
CA ASP A 261 -18.34 -26.33 9.14
C ASP A 261 -18.89 -27.65 8.55
N PHE A 262 -18.02 -28.47 7.97
CA PHE A 262 -18.40 -29.74 7.32
C PHE A 262 -18.08 -30.99 8.15
N VAL A 263 -17.65 -30.83 9.40
CA VAL A 263 -17.43 -31.96 10.32
C VAL A 263 -18.78 -32.48 10.82
N GLY A 264 -19.07 -33.76 10.58
CA GLY A 264 -20.29 -34.43 11.06
C GLY A 264 -21.55 -34.20 10.20
N LEU A 265 -21.43 -33.55 9.04
CA LEU A 265 -22.52 -33.42 8.07
C LEU A 265 -22.66 -34.66 7.19
N ASP A 266 -23.91 -34.99 6.82
CA ASP A 266 -24.20 -36.02 5.82
C ASP A 266 -23.86 -35.52 4.41
N LEU A 267 -22.64 -35.85 3.96
CA LEU A 267 -22.14 -35.50 2.63
C LEU A 267 -22.89 -36.21 1.49
N GLU A 268 -23.68 -37.24 1.78
CA GLU A 268 -24.40 -38.00 0.75
C GLU A 268 -25.78 -37.42 0.40
N SER A 269 -26.27 -36.44 1.17
CA SER A 269 -27.57 -35.81 0.90
C SER A 269 -27.65 -35.22 -0.52
N ARG A 270 -28.85 -35.23 -1.13
CA ARG A 270 -29.09 -34.69 -2.49
C ARG A 270 -28.62 -33.23 -2.64
N SER A 271 -28.79 -32.43 -1.59
CA SER A 271 -28.35 -31.03 -1.55
C SER A 271 -26.82 -30.92 -1.56
N ASN A 272 -26.13 -31.72 -0.74
CA ASN A 272 -24.66 -31.72 -0.68
C ASN A 272 -24.03 -32.25 -1.97
N ARG A 273 -24.59 -33.30 -2.59
CA ARG A 273 -24.16 -33.76 -3.92
C ARG A 273 -24.26 -32.64 -4.96
N LYS A 274 -25.39 -31.92 -4.98
CA LYS A 274 -25.58 -30.77 -5.89
C LYS A 274 -24.59 -29.63 -5.60
N ARG A 275 -24.26 -29.39 -4.33
CA ARG A 275 -23.19 -28.45 -3.92
C ARG A 275 -21.83 -28.88 -4.44
N CYS A 276 -21.42 -30.13 -4.23
CA CYS A 276 -20.15 -30.67 -4.73
C CYS A 276 -20.03 -30.48 -6.25
N VAL A 277 -21.09 -30.80 -6.99
CA VAL A 277 -21.15 -30.58 -8.44
C VAL A 277 -20.99 -29.09 -8.78
N GLY A 278 -21.70 -28.19 -8.11
CA GLY A 278 -21.58 -26.75 -8.36
C GLY A 278 -20.16 -26.21 -8.12
N ARG A 279 -19.54 -26.61 -7.00
CA ARG A 279 -18.17 -26.22 -6.63
C ARG A 279 -17.15 -26.77 -7.63
N MET A 280 -17.27 -28.04 -8.01
CA MET A 280 -16.41 -28.66 -9.01
C MET A 280 -16.59 -28.02 -10.39
N THR A 281 -17.82 -27.71 -10.79
CA THR A 281 -18.11 -27.02 -12.06
C THR A 281 -17.43 -25.65 -12.10
N LYS A 282 -17.51 -24.89 -11.00
CA LYS A 282 -16.78 -23.62 -10.84
C LYS A 282 -15.26 -23.85 -10.97
N HIS A 283 -14.72 -24.85 -10.29
CA HIS A 283 -13.29 -25.17 -10.31
C HIS A 283 -12.80 -25.59 -11.70
N LEU A 284 -13.60 -26.36 -12.45
CA LEU A 284 -13.35 -26.66 -13.86
C LEU A 284 -13.35 -25.40 -14.73
N GLY A 285 -14.22 -24.44 -14.42
CA GLY A 285 -14.17 -23.11 -15.02
C GLY A 285 -12.82 -22.43 -14.81
N ASP A 286 -12.30 -22.41 -13.58
CA ASP A 286 -11.00 -21.81 -13.28
C ASP A 286 -9.84 -22.51 -14.00
N LEU A 287 -9.80 -23.85 -13.98
CA LEU A 287 -8.77 -24.64 -14.67
C LEU A 287 -8.82 -24.46 -16.18
N SER A 288 -10.02 -24.40 -16.76
CA SER A 288 -10.22 -24.16 -18.20
C SER A 288 -9.76 -22.76 -18.58
N LEU A 289 -10.02 -21.77 -17.72
CA LEU A 289 -9.56 -20.40 -17.92
C LEU A 289 -8.03 -20.31 -17.91
N GLN A 290 -7.35 -20.96 -16.95
CA GLN A 290 -5.89 -21.04 -16.90
C GLN A 290 -5.27 -21.86 -18.03
N ALA A 291 -6.03 -22.78 -18.62
CA ALA A 291 -5.62 -23.56 -19.79
C ALA A 291 -5.85 -22.82 -21.13
N GLY A 292 -6.30 -21.57 -21.11
CA GLY A 292 -6.58 -20.77 -22.30
C GLY A 292 -7.91 -21.09 -23.00
N LEU A 293 -8.81 -21.87 -22.37
CA LEU A 293 -10.12 -22.26 -22.89
C LEU A 293 -11.22 -21.34 -22.35
N VAL A 294 -11.21 -20.08 -22.78
CA VAL A 294 -12.08 -19.03 -22.22
C VAL A 294 -13.58 -19.31 -22.47
N THR A 295 -13.93 -19.83 -23.65
CA THR A 295 -15.34 -20.15 -24.01
C THR A 295 -15.91 -21.31 -23.19
N GLU A 296 -15.09 -22.34 -22.93
CA GLU A 296 -15.45 -23.46 -22.05
C GLU A 296 -15.59 -22.97 -20.60
N ALA A 297 -14.67 -22.10 -20.14
CA ALA A 297 -14.73 -21.51 -18.81
C ALA A 297 -16.01 -20.71 -18.58
N LEU A 298 -16.45 -19.88 -19.55
CA LEU A 298 -17.71 -19.13 -19.47
C LEU A 298 -18.92 -20.07 -19.27
N SER A 299 -18.96 -21.18 -20.02
CA SER A 299 -20.03 -22.17 -19.94
C SER A 299 -20.06 -22.87 -18.58
N TYR A 300 -18.88 -23.22 -18.05
CA TYR A 300 -18.75 -23.77 -16.70
C TYR A 300 -19.16 -22.78 -15.61
N TYR A 301 -18.74 -21.52 -15.70
CA TYR A 301 -19.14 -20.51 -14.71
C TYR A 301 -20.65 -20.25 -14.73
N SER A 302 -21.25 -20.13 -15.92
CA SER A 302 -22.71 -19.97 -16.06
C SER A 302 -23.45 -21.14 -15.43
N SER A 303 -23.04 -22.38 -15.73
CA SER A 303 -23.65 -23.58 -15.15
C SER A 303 -23.46 -23.65 -13.63
N ALA A 304 -22.27 -23.28 -13.12
CA ALA A 304 -21.98 -23.24 -11.70
C ALA A 304 -22.86 -22.22 -10.96
N VAL A 305 -23.08 -21.04 -11.55
CA VAL A 305 -23.98 -20.00 -10.99
C VAL A 305 -25.37 -20.56 -10.75
N ASP A 306 -25.97 -21.24 -11.73
CA ASP A 306 -27.31 -21.80 -11.60
C ASP A 306 -27.40 -22.89 -10.52
N ILE A 307 -26.40 -23.77 -10.47
CA ILE A 307 -26.34 -24.87 -9.50
C ILE A 307 -26.14 -24.33 -8.08
N LEU A 308 -25.16 -23.44 -7.87
CA LEU A 308 -24.78 -22.90 -6.56
C LEU A 308 -25.87 -21.99 -5.99
N LYS A 309 -26.54 -21.21 -6.84
CA LYS A 309 -27.71 -20.41 -6.46
C LYS A 309 -28.85 -21.29 -5.97
N ALA A 310 -29.10 -22.43 -6.60
CA ALA A 310 -30.16 -23.35 -6.21
C ALA A 310 -29.92 -24.06 -4.85
N VAL A 311 -28.67 -24.11 -4.37
CA VAL A 311 -28.30 -24.70 -3.06
C VAL A 311 -27.88 -23.65 -2.02
N ASN A 312 -28.05 -22.36 -2.33
CA ASN A 312 -27.68 -21.22 -1.48
C ASN A 312 -26.21 -21.23 -1.02
N ASP A 313 -25.29 -21.71 -1.85
CA ASP A 313 -23.87 -21.68 -1.56
C ASP A 313 -23.27 -20.31 -1.94
N TRP A 314 -23.46 -19.32 -1.06
CA TRP A 314 -23.16 -17.93 -1.37
C TRP A 314 -21.68 -17.67 -1.63
N LEU A 315 -20.78 -18.27 -0.84
CA LEU A 315 -19.35 -18.07 -1.00
C LEU A 315 -18.89 -18.50 -2.40
N TRP A 316 -19.26 -19.72 -2.81
CA TRP A 316 -18.86 -20.27 -4.10
C TRP A 316 -19.62 -19.63 -5.26
N LEU A 317 -20.86 -19.20 -5.05
CA LEU A 317 -21.60 -18.40 -6.03
C LEU A 317 -20.90 -17.06 -6.30
N GLY A 318 -20.38 -16.38 -5.26
CA GLY A 318 -19.56 -15.18 -5.44
C GLY A 318 -18.31 -15.47 -6.28
N GLY A 319 -17.63 -16.59 -6.01
CA GLY A 319 -16.48 -17.06 -6.79
C GLY A 319 -16.81 -17.35 -8.25
N ALA A 320 -17.98 -17.92 -8.54
CA ALA A 320 -18.45 -18.17 -9.90
C ALA A 320 -18.79 -16.87 -10.65
N TYR A 321 -19.42 -15.89 -10.00
CA TYR A 321 -19.64 -14.57 -10.59
C TYR A 321 -18.34 -13.83 -10.88
N GLU A 322 -17.37 -13.89 -9.96
CA GLU A 322 -16.06 -13.28 -10.17
C GLU A 322 -15.32 -13.93 -11.36
N GLY A 323 -15.33 -15.27 -11.45
CA GLY A 323 -14.75 -16.00 -12.57
C GLY A 323 -15.43 -15.70 -13.91
N LEU A 324 -16.77 -15.61 -13.93
CA LEU A 324 -17.54 -15.21 -15.11
C LEU A 324 -17.18 -13.80 -15.58
N CYS A 325 -17.00 -12.86 -14.64
CA CYS A 325 -16.52 -11.52 -14.94
C CYS A 325 -15.11 -11.55 -15.50
N ALA A 326 -14.20 -12.32 -14.89
CA ALA A 326 -12.81 -12.41 -15.33
C ALA A 326 -12.70 -12.97 -16.76
N ALA A 327 -13.41 -14.06 -17.07
CA ALA A 327 -13.46 -14.64 -18.40
C ALA A 327 -14.04 -13.67 -19.45
N SER A 328 -15.10 -12.93 -19.10
CA SER A 328 -15.69 -11.91 -19.99
C SER A 328 -14.72 -10.75 -20.23
N VAL A 329 -14.03 -10.29 -19.19
CA VAL A 329 -13.04 -9.19 -19.27
C VAL A 329 -11.85 -9.55 -20.14
N ILE A 330 -11.38 -10.80 -20.10
CA ILE A 330 -10.27 -11.27 -20.95
C ILE A 330 -10.61 -11.14 -22.43
N LEU A 331 -11.86 -11.44 -22.82
CA LEU A 331 -12.31 -11.29 -24.21
C LEU A 331 -12.56 -9.83 -24.61
N LEU A 332 -13.16 -9.04 -23.70
CA LEU A 332 -13.60 -7.67 -24.00
C LEU A 332 -12.50 -6.60 -23.83
N TYR A 333 -11.52 -6.84 -22.96
CA TYR A 333 -10.47 -5.88 -22.60
C TYR A 333 -9.09 -6.55 -22.57
N PRO A 334 -8.63 -7.20 -23.66
CA PRO A 334 -7.35 -7.92 -23.68
C PRO A 334 -6.16 -7.01 -23.37
N ASN A 335 -6.28 -5.70 -23.67
CA ASN A 335 -5.26 -4.69 -23.37
C ASN A 335 -5.03 -4.47 -21.86
N LEU A 336 -5.97 -4.86 -20.99
CA LEU A 336 -5.78 -4.82 -19.53
C LEU A 336 -4.85 -5.92 -19.01
N SER A 337 -4.48 -6.89 -19.85
CA SER A 337 -3.41 -7.82 -19.54
C SER A 337 -2.11 -7.06 -19.28
N ARG A 338 -1.31 -7.49 -18.30
CA ARG A 338 -0.05 -6.83 -17.93
C ARG A 338 0.90 -6.83 -19.14
N SER A 339 0.92 -5.75 -19.92
CA SER A 339 1.93 -5.54 -20.94
C SER A 339 3.20 -5.01 -20.28
N PHE A 340 4.28 -5.79 -20.32
CA PHE A 340 5.59 -5.23 -20.03
C PHE A 340 5.94 -4.24 -21.15
N PRO A 341 6.27 -2.97 -20.84
CA PRO A 341 6.67 -2.03 -21.88
C PRO A 341 7.92 -2.57 -22.56
N LEU A 342 7.81 -2.91 -23.84
CA LEU A 342 8.96 -3.13 -24.69
C LEU A 342 9.75 -1.82 -24.71
N GLN A 343 10.92 -1.78 -24.06
CA GLN A 343 11.85 -0.67 -24.23
C GLN A 343 12.30 -0.66 -25.70
N ARG A 344 11.61 0.13 -26.53
CA ARG A 344 12.17 0.58 -27.79
C ARG A 344 13.31 1.53 -27.44
N ASN A 345 14.52 1.19 -27.85
CA ASN A 345 15.69 2.06 -27.68
C ASN A 345 15.35 3.46 -28.21
N ALA A 346 15.29 4.44 -27.31
CA ALA A 346 15.11 5.84 -27.67
C ALA A 346 16.45 6.37 -28.21
N SER A 347 16.66 6.22 -29.50
CA SER A 347 17.75 6.88 -30.25
C SER A 347 17.24 7.91 -31.25
N LEU A 348 16.10 8.55 -30.98
CA LEU A 348 15.60 9.67 -31.77
C LEU A 348 15.40 10.87 -30.84
N GLN A 349 16.15 11.93 -31.15
CA GLN A 349 16.43 13.10 -30.32
C GLN A 349 15.18 13.92 -29.94
N GLU A 350 15.20 14.43 -28.71
CA GLU A 350 14.31 15.46 -28.17
C GLU A 350 14.42 16.78 -28.95
N GLY A 351 13.28 17.46 -29.09
CA GLY A 351 13.25 18.85 -29.52
C GLY A 351 11.85 19.45 -29.51
N SER A 352 11.39 19.94 -28.34
CA SER A 352 10.61 21.19 -28.12
C SER A 352 9.53 21.05 -27.01
N PRO A 353 9.38 22.07 -26.13
CA PRO A 353 8.39 22.06 -25.05
C PRO A 353 7.08 22.71 -25.50
N GLY A 354 5.96 21.98 -25.40
CA GLY A 354 4.65 22.57 -25.69
C GLY A 354 3.49 21.58 -25.55
N LYS A 355 2.73 21.74 -24.46
CA LYS A 355 1.33 21.29 -24.28
C LYS A 355 0.97 19.92 -24.89
N GLN A 356 1.23 18.82 -24.18
CA GLN A 356 0.53 17.57 -24.45
C GLN A 356 -0.75 17.49 -23.61
N ARG A 357 -1.85 17.89 -24.26
CA ARG A 357 -3.17 17.30 -24.00
C ARG A 357 -3.02 15.78 -24.09
N SER A 358 -3.73 15.08 -23.22
CA SER A 358 -3.95 13.63 -23.28
C SER A 358 -4.29 13.19 -24.71
N SER A 359 -3.30 12.71 -25.45
CA SER A 359 -3.53 12.00 -26.68
C SER A 359 -3.99 10.60 -26.29
N SER A 360 -5.30 10.39 -26.42
CA SER A 360 -5.90 9.07 -26.56
C SER A 360 -5.10 8.24 -27.56
N ILE A 361 -4.25 7.33 -27.04
CA ILE A 361 -3.76 6.22 -27.83
C ILE A 361 -4.99 5.33 -28.05
N SER A 362 -5.60 5.50 -29.22
CA SER A 362 -6.62 4.62 -29.75
C SER A 362 -5.90 3.35 -30.19
N THR A 363 -5.92 2.33 -29.35
CA THR A 363 -5.53 0.96 -29.71
C THR A 363 -6.67 0.02 -29.34
N ASN A 364 -7.75 0.13 -30.10
CA ASN A 364 -8.68 -0.99 -30.30
C ASN A 364 -7.92 -2.09 -31.04
N SER A 365 -7.31 -3.01 -30.31
CA SER A 365 -6.89 -4.29 -30.88
C SER A 365 -7.35 -5.40 -29.95
N LEU A 366 -8.67 -5.61 -29.98
CA LEU A 366 -9.27 -6.92 -29.71
C LEU A 366 -8.64 -7.93 -30.68
N PRO A 367 -8.42 -9.20 -30.29
CA PRO A 367 -8.18 -10.24 -31.28
C PRO A 367 -9.37 -10.19 -32.26
N SER A 368 -9.07 -9.91 -33.53
CA SER A 368 -10.01 -9.75 -34.65
C SER A 368 -10.71 -8.38 -34.85
N GLY A 369 -10.46 -7.33 -34.06
CA GLY A 369 -11.03 -5.99 -34.34
C GLY A 369 -12.57 -5.90 -34.31
N MET A 370 -13.23 -6.91 -33.74
CA MET A 370 -14.68 -6.97 -33.57
C MET A 370 -15.15 -6.02 -32.46
N SER A 371 -16.35 -5.46 -32.54
CA SER A 371 -16.89 -4.66 -31.44
C SER A 371 -17.32 -5.56 -30.25
N PRO A 372 -17.37 -5.04 -29.00
CA PRO A 372 -17.90 -5.76 -27.85
C PRO A 372 -19.29 -6.37 -28.05
N ALA A 373 -20.11 -5.80 -28.95
CA ALA A 373 -21.44 -6.29 -29.27
C ALA A 373 -21.41 -7.48 -30.25
N GLU A 374 -20.47 -7.51 -31.20
CA GLU A 374 -20.28 -8.62 -32.13
C GLU A 374 -19.75 -9.86 -31.42
N LEU A 375 -18.79 -9.69 -30.48
CA LEU A 375 -18.28 -10.78 -29.65
C LEU A 375 -19.37 -11.46 -28.80
N GLN A 376 -20.36 -10.70 -28.32
CA GLN A 376 -21.49 -11.25 -27.56
C GLN A 376 -22.45 -12.08 -28.41
N GLN A 377 -22.54 -11.81 -29.71
CA GLN A 377 -23.37 -12.60 -30.62
C GLN A 377 -22.71 -13.95 -30.95
N GLU A 378 -21.38 -13.99 -31.03
CA GLU A 378 -20.64 -15.21 -31.36
C GLU A 378 -20.34 -16.07 -30.13
N VAL A 379 -20.06 -15.47 -28.97
CA VAL A 379 -19.64 -16.19 -27.78
C VAL A 379 -20.74 -16.20 -26.71
N GLN A 380 -21.29 -17.38 -26.47
CA GLN A 380 -22.32 -17.59 -25.45
C GLN A 380 -21.80 -17.29 -24.02
N ASN A 381 -22.69 -16.82 -23.16
CA ASN A 381 -22.45 -16.53 -21.74
C ASN A 381 -21.46 -15.40 -21.43
N VAL A 382 -20.93 -14.68 -22.43
CA VAL A 382 -20.14 -13.46 -22.21
C VAL A 382 -21.01 -12.37 -21.59
N LEU A 383 -20.54 -11.75 -20.52
CA LEU A 383 -21.21 -10.60 -19.92
C LEU A 383 -20.98 -9.34 -20.73
N SER A 384 -22.02 -8.52 -20.85
CA SER A 384 -21.88 -7.19 -21.43
C SER A 384 -21.03 -6.27 -20.52
N PRO A 385 -20.40 -5.21 -21.08
CA PRO A 385 -19.73 -4.18 -20.28
C PRO A 385 -20.56 -3.64 -19.12
N GLU A 386 -21.88 -3.52 -19.29
CA GLU A 386 -22.79 -3.00 -18.26
C GLU A 386 -23.10 -4.02 -17.16
N ASP A 387 -23.06 -5.31 -17.50
CA ASP A 387 -23.38 -6.39 -16.56
C ASP A 387 -22.18 -6.81 -15.72
N ILE A 388 -20.95 -6.62 -16.21
CA ILE A 388 -19.72 -6.92 -15.44
C ILE A 388 -19.73 -6.20 -14.07
N PRO A 389 -19.94 -4.88 -13.97
CA PRO A 389 -20.03 -4.21 -12.66
C PRO A 389 -21.17 -4.72 -11.79
N LYS A 390 -22.32 -5.13 -12.38
CA LYS A 390 -23.45 -5.68 -11.62
C LYS A 390 -23.08 -7.02 -10.99
N ARG A 391 -22.47 -7.92 -11.76
CA ARG A 391 -22.02 -9.23 -11.28
C ARG A 391 -20.91 -9.13 -10.24
N TYR A 392 -19.98 -8.18 -10.38
CA TYR A 392 -19.01 -7.90 -9.32
C TYR A 392 -19.66 -7.40 -8.03
N ARG A 393 -20.70 -6.55 -8.10
CA ARG A 393 -21.45 -6.14 -6.90
C ARG A 393 -22.11 -7.34 -6.21
N GLU A 394 -22.73 -8.23 -6.97
CA GLU A 394 -23.32 -9.46 -6.43
C GLU A 394 -22.26 -10.36 -5.75
N ALA A 395 -21.10 -10.54 -6.40
CA ALA A 395 -19.98 -11.29 -5.84
C ALA A 395 -19.49 -10.67 -4.52
N ILE A 396 -19.27 -9.35 -4.47
CA ILE A 396 -18.83 -8.62 -3.28
C ILE A 396 -19.87 -8.76 -2.16
N ILE A 397 -21.17 -8.63 -2.47
CA ILE A 397 -22.24 -8.84 -1.49
C ILE A 397 -22.16 -10.26 -0.90
N HIS A 398 -21.94 -11.27 -1.73
CA HIS A 398 -21.80 -12.64 -1.26
C HIS A 398 -20.54 -12.85 -0.40
N TYR A 399 -19.40 -12.27 -0.76
CA TYR A 399 -18.18 -12.32 0.04
C TYR A 399 -18.36 -11.64 1.40
N SER A 400 -19.06 -10.50 1.44
CA SER A 400 -19.30 -9.73 2.67
C SER A 400 -20.08 -10.48 3.76
N LYS A 401 -20.72 -11.62 3.41
CA LYS A 401 -21.40 -12.51 4.36
C LYS A 401 -20.42 -13.32 5.23
N TYR A 402 -19.16 -13.43 4.83
CA TYR A 402 -18.16 -14.27 5.48
C TYR A 402 -16.98 -13.42 5.96
N LEU A 403 -16.79 -13.34 7.28
CA LEU A 403 -15.70 -12.56 7.87
C LEU A 403 -14.32 -12.97 7.32
N ASN A 404 -14.08 -14.27 7.22
CA ASN A 404 -12.81 -14.83 6.75
C ASN A 404 -12.60 -14.69 5.23
N ALA A 405 -13.60 -14.23 4.47
CA ALA A 405 -13.47 -13.91 3.05
C ALA A 405 -13.23 -12.42 2.78
N GLY A 406 -13.02 -11.60 3.81
CA GLY A 406 -12.88 -10.15 3.64
C GLY A 406 -11.68 -9.70 2.79
N ILE A 407 -10.63 -10.54 2.68
CA ILE A 407 -9.51 -10.30 1.75
C ILE A 407 -9.96 -10.50 0.31
N ILE A 408 -10.72 -11.57 0.05
CA ILE A 408 -11.31 -11.86 -1.27
C ILE A 408 -12.28 -10.73 -1.67
N GLU A 409 -13.12 -10.28 -0.72
CA GLU A 409 -14.02 -9.14 -0.89
C GLU A 409 -13.27 -7.88 -1.32
N MET A 410 -12.16 -7.59 -0.64
CA MET A 410 -11.33 -6.41 -0.90
C MET A 410 -10.67 -6.46 -2.28
N GLU A 411 -10.10 -7.60 -2.64
CA GLU A 411 -9.47 -7.80 -3.95
C GLU A 411 -10.49 -7.74 -5.08
N ALA A 412 -11.69 -8.29 -4.90
CA ALA A 412 -12.78 -8.18 -5.86
C ALA A 412 -13.19 -6.71 -6.08
N CYS A 413 -13.22 -5.89 -5.03
CA CYS A 413 -13.45 -4.45 -5.15
C CYS A 413 -12.34 -3.76 -5.98
N PHE A 414 -11.07 -4.12 -5.79
CA PHE A 414 -9.97 -3.57 -6.59
C PHE A 414 -10.05 -3.98 -8.06
N LYS A 415 -10.35 -5.25 -8.36
CA LYS A 415 -10.54 -5.74 -9.73
C LYS A 415 -11.70 -5.03 -10.42
N ALA A 416 -12.85 -4.95 -9.74
CA ALA A 416 -14.03 -4.24 -10.25
C ALA A 416 -13.75 -2.75 -10.48
N ALA A 417 -13.01 -2.09 -9.58
CA ALA A 417 -12.62 -0.70 -9.74
C ALA A 417 -11.73 -0.50 -10.98
N ARG A 418 -10.71 -1.36 -11.20
CA ARG A 418 -9.84 -1.30 -12.38
C ARG A 418 -10.60 -1.45 -13.69
N ILE A 419 -11.53 -2.41 -13.75
CA ILE A 419 -12.39 -2.60 -14.92
C ILE A 419 -13.28 -1.38 -15.15
N ALA A 420 -13.84 -0.81 -14.08
CA ALA A 420 -14.65 0.40 -14.17
C ALA A 420 -13.83 1.62 -14.63
N VAL A 421 -12.54 1.73 -14.27
CA VAL A 421 -11.64 2.76 -14.81
C VAL A 421 -11.49 2.59 -16.32
N GLU A 422 -11.23 1.37 -16.80
CA GLU A 422 -11.11 1.07 -18.23
C GLU A 422 -12.39 1.40 -19.01
N GLN A 423 -13.54 1.12 -18.41
CA GLN A 423 -14.85 1.45 -18.98
C GLN A 423 -15.19 2.96 -18.95
N GLY A 424 -14.32 3.81 -18.39
CA GLY A 424 -14.59 5.24 -18.18
C GLY A 424 -15.63 5.54 -17.08
N GLY A 425 -16.03 4.52 -16.31
CA GLY A 425 -17.04 4.59 -15.25
C GLY A 425 -16.52 5.15 -13.93
N THR A 426 -16.15 6.43 -13.90
CA THR A 426 -15.52 7.08 -12.72
C THR A 426 -16.32 6.95 -11.42
N LEU A 427 -17.65 7.16 -11.48
CA LEU A 427 -18.52 7.02 -10.31
C LEU A 427 -18.58 5.57 -9.82
N GLN A 428 -18.68 4.61 -10.74
CA GLN A 428 -18.73 3.19 -10.41
C GLN A 428 -17.42 2.72 -9.77
N ALA A 429 -16.28 3.12 -10.34
CA ALA A 429 -14.97 2.87 -9.77
C ALA A 429 -14.88 3.45 -8.34
N SER A 430 -15.31 4.70 -8.13
CA SER A 430 -15.31 5.29 -6.79
C SER A 430 -16.21 4.54 -5.79
N THR A 431 -17.32 3.94 -6.22
CA THR A 431 -18.18 3.13 -5.34
C THR A 431 -17.44 1.88 -4.87
N PHE A 432 -16.78 1.15 -5.78
CA PHE A 432 -15.99 -0.02 -5.41
C PHE A 432 -14.81 0.33 -4.49
N LEU A 433 -14.10 1.43 -4.77
CA LEU A 433 -13.01 1.91 -3.92
C LEU A 433 -13.49 2.36 -2.53
N GLN A 434 -14.72 2.86 -2.43
CA GLN A 434 -15.31 3.23 -1.14
C GLN A 434 -15.62 1.98 -0.30
N ASN A 435 -16.11 0.89 -0.90
CA ASN A 435 -16.31 -0.38 -0.20
C ASN A 435 -15.00 -0.87 0.43
N VAL A 436 -13.88 -0.79 -0.32
CA VAL A 436 -12.56 -1.14 0.21
C VAL A 436 -12.29 -0.44 1.53
N ILE A 437 -12.61 0.84 1.71
CA ILE A 437 -12.34 1.59 2.96
C ILE A 437 -13.14 1.02 4.14
N PHE A 438 -14.35 0.53 3.91
CA PHE A 438 -15.24 0.01 4.95
C PHE A 438 -14.95 -1.45 5.36
N ILE A 439 -14.24 -2.21 4.53
CA ILE A 439 -13.83 -3.57 4.88
C ILE A 439 -12.81 -3.49 6.02
N ASN A 440 -13.24 -3.90 7.22
CA ASN A 440 -12.45 -3.84 8.44
C ASN A 440 -11.69 -5.16 8.63
N LEU A 441 -10.39 -5.15 8.34
CA LEU A 441 -9.50 -6.31 8.46
C LEU A 441 -8.33 -6.00 9.41
N THR A 442 -7.90 -7.02 10.14
CA THR A 442 -6.67 -6.99 10.93
C THR A 442 -5.47 -7.22 10.01
N LEU A 443 -4.96 -6.13 9.45
CA LEU A 443 -3.80 -6.14 8.54
C LEU A 443 -2.53 -5.69 9.27
N SER A 444 -1.39 -6.21 8.82
CA SER A 444 -0.07 -5.67 9.15
C SER A 444 0.08 -4.22 8.65
N GLU A 445 1.02 -3.45 9.21
CA GLU A 445 1.24 -2.07 8.75
C GLU A 445 1.70 -2.02 7.29
N THR A 446 2.48 -3.00 6.83
CA THR A 446 2.91 -3.13 5.43
C THR A 446 1.73 -3.36 4.49
N GLU A 447 0.81 -4.26 4.81
CA GLU A 447 -0.42 -4.49 4.04
C GLU A 447 -1.32 -3.24 4.03
N LYS A 448 -1.44 -2.51 5.15
CA LYS A 448 -2.18 -1.23 5.19
C LYS A 448 -1.55 -0.18 4.29
N ILE A 449 -0.22 -0.06 4.26
CA ILE A 449 0.50 0.86 3.38
C ILE A 449 0.18 0.55 1.92
N GLN A 450 0.26 -0.73 1.52
CA GLN A 450 -0.03 -1.16 0.15
C GLN A 450 -1.51 -0.93 -0.23
N ARG A 451 -2.45 -1.21 0.68
CA ARG A 451 -3.88 -0.93 0.50
C ARG A 451 -4.14 0.54 0.20
N PHE A 452 -3.59 1.43 1.02
CA PHE A 452 -3.80 2.87 0.87
C PHE A 452 -3.07 3.45 -0.35
N THR A 453 -1.91 2.90 -0.70
CA THR A 453 -1.19 3.27 -1.94
C THR A 453 -2.02 2.89 -3.15
N SER A 454 -2.52 1.65 -3.22
CA SER A 454 -3.37 1.17 -4.32
C SER A 454 -4.67 1.97 -4.46
N LEU A 455 -5.31 2.31 -3.33
CA LEU A 455 -6.46 3.23 -3.33
C LEU A 455 -6.10 4.61 -3.89
N SER A 456 -4.95 5.15 -3.48
CA SER A 456 -4.48 6.46 -3.94
C SER A 456 -4.26 6.49 -5.44
N ASP A 457 -3.66 5.45 -5.99
CA ASP A 457 -3.35 5.36 -7.41
C ASP A 457 -4.63 5.26 -8.26
N LEU A 458 -5.58 4.41 -7.87
CA LEU A 458 -6.87 4.29 -8.57
C LEU A 458 -7.72 5.56 -8.44
N TYR A 459 -7.75 6.21 -7.27
CA TYR A 459 -8.40 7.52 -7.14
C TYR A 459 -7.72 8.60 -7.99
N THR A 460 -6.40 8.53 -8.18
CA THR A 460 -5.67 9.44 -9.08
C THR A 460 -6.07 9.21 -10.52
N GLN A 461 -6.16 7.95 -10.97
CA GLN A 461 -6.55 7.59 -12.34
C GLN A 461 -7.95 8.10 -12.71
N ILE A 462 -8.91 8.08 -11.79
CA ILE A 462 -10.27 8.60 -12.03
C ILE A 462 -10.42 10.11 -11.75
N GLY A 463 -9.33 10.83 -11.47
CA GLY A 463 -9.33 12.28 -11.23
C GLY A 463 -9.80 12.73 -9.85
N PHE A 464 -10.01 11.82 -8.90
CA PHE A 464 -10.47 12.13 -7.54
C PHE A 464 -9.29 12.46 -6.61
N HIS A 465 -8.53 13.50 -6.97
CA HIS A 465 -7.25 13.84 -6.35
C HIS A 465 -7.31 14.08 -4.83
N ARG A 466 -8.43 14.61 -4.31
CA ARG A 466 -8.58 14.79 -2.85
C ARG A 466 -8.67 13.45 -2.10
N LYS A 467 -9.43 12.48 -2.64
CA LYS A 467 -9.49 11.12 -2.06
C LYS A 467 -8.15 10.42 -2.22
N ALA A 468 -7.49 10.59 -3.36
CA ALA A 468 -6.15 10.06 -3.59
C ALA A 468 -5.14 10.57 -2.56
N SER A 469 -5.08 11.89 -2.34
CA SER A 469 -4.21 12.52 -1.34
C SER A 469 -4.53 12.09 0.07
N PHE A 470 -5.82 11.91 0.41
CA PHE A 470 -6.22 11.37 1.70
C PHE A 470 -5.65 9.96 1.92
N CYS A 471 -5.83 9.05 0.97
CA CYS A 471 -5.26 7.70 1.05
C CYS A 471 -3.72 7.74 1.09
N ARG A 472 -3.07 8.61 0.31
CA ARG A 472 -1.61 8.75 0.30
C ARG A 472 -1.06 9.21 1.65
N ARG A 473 -1.75 10.16 2.30
CA ARG A 473 -1.41 10.60 3.67
C ARG A 473 -1.59 9.46 4.68
N LEU A 474 -2.67 8.68 4.58
CA LEU A 474 -2.86 7.51 5.44
C LEU A 474 -1.70 6.52 5.28
N ALA A 475 -1.30 6.20 4.05
CA ALA A 475 -0.12 5.37 3.78
C ALA A 475 1.16 5.96 4.40
N ALA A 476 1.40 7.27 4.22
CA ALA A 476 2.54 7.97 4.81
C ALA A 476 2.62 7.79 6.34
N THR A 477 1.51 8.02 7.05
CA THR A 477 1.50 7.90 8.52
C THR A 477 1.67 6.46 9.01
N ARG A 478 1.30 5.44 8.21
CA ARG A 478 1.53 4.03 8.58
C ARG A 478 3.02 3.67 8.58
N HIS A 479 3.85 4.32 7.75
CA HIS A 479 5.30 4.09 7.77
C HIS A 479 5.96 4.44 9.11
N VAL A 480 5.34 5.31 9.92
CA VAL A 480 5.91 5.80 11.19
C VAL A 480 4.99 5.50 12.39
N SER A 481 4.01 4.62 12.17
CA SER A 481 3.12 4.10 13.20
C SER A 481 3.90 3.37 14.28
N ALA A 482 3.47 3.48 15.54
CA ALA A 482 4.08 2.76 16.65
C ALA A 482 3.98 1.22 16.50
N GLN A 483 3.05 0.75 15.66
CA GLN A 483 2.87 -0.67 15.35
C GLN A 483 3.78 -1.16 14.21
N ASN A 484 4.52 -0.27 13.55
CA ASN A 484 5.43 -0.65 12.48
C ASN A 484 6.82 -0.97 13.08
N PRO A 485 7.33 -2.21 12.98
CA PRO A 485 8.63 -2.58 13.53
C PRO A 485 9.80 -1.87 12.84
N GLN A 486 9.62 -1.41 11.60
CA GLN A 486 10.64 -0.71 10.83
C GLN A 486 10.13 0.67 10.38
N PRO A 487 10.21 1.69 11.25
CA PRO A 487 9.71 3.02 10.92
C PRO A 487 10.54 3.65 9.78
N ASN A 488 9.86 4.19 8.77
CA ASN A 488 10.51 4.84 7.63
C ASN A 488 10.03 6.30 7.46
N TRP A 489 10.75 7.22 8.09
CA TRP A 489 10.45 8.66 8.04
C TRP A 489 10.67 9.27 6.64
N SER A 490 11.62 8.75 5.87
CA SER A 490 11.88 9.22 4.51
C SER A 490 10.68 8.97 3.60
N GLN A 491 10.07 7.79 3.69
CA GLN A 491 8.91 7.45 2.87
C GLN A 491 7.63 8.11 3.35
N CYS A 492 7.49 8.28 4.67
CA CYS A 492 6.44 9.12 5.25
C CYS A 492 6.50 10.54 4.66
N TYR A 493 7.67 11.18 4.67
CA TYR A 493 7.86 12.52 4.13
C TYR A 493 7.55 12.61 2.63
N GLN A 494 8.08 11.68 1.82
CA GLN A 494 7.86 11.67 0.37
C GLN A 494 6.38 11.51 -0.02
N LEU A 495 5.68 10.54 0.58
CA LEU A 495 4.26 10.32 0.30
C LEU A 495 3.41 11.50 0.78
N MET A 496 3.79 12.15 1.88
CA MET A 496 3.09 13.31 2.41
C MET A 496 3.24 14.53 1.50
N LEU A 497 4.43 14.77 0.94
CA LEU A 497 4.63 15.81 -0.09
C LEU A 497 3.73 15.58 -1.31
N GLN A 498 3.66 14.33 -1.79
CA GLN A 498 2.79 13.96 -2.90
C GLN A 498 1.28 14.07 -2.57
N ALA A 499 0.91 14.19 -1.29
CA ALA A 499 -0.46 14.37 -0.86
C ALA A 499 -0.90 15.84 -0.81
N LEU A 500 0.01 16.82 -0.82
CA LEU A 500 -0.32 18.23 -0.57
C LEU A 500 -1.26 18.82 -1.63
N SER A 501 -1.06 18.49 -2.91
CA SER A 501 -1.84 19.05 -4.02
C SER A 501 -3.34 18.78 -3.89
N GLY A 502 -3.74 17.56 -3.52
CA GLY A 502 -5.16 17.22 -3.29
C GLY A 502 -5.77 17.87 -2.04
N HIS A 503 -4.95 18.49 -1.18
CA HIS A 503 -5.38 19.32 -0.06
C HIS A 503 -5.29 20.83 -0.36
N LYS A 504 -5.08 21.19 -1.64
CA LYS A 504 -4.89 22.57 -2.10
C LYS A 504 -3.75 23.30 -1.37
N LEU A 505 -2.68 22.58 -1.05
CA LEU A 505 -1.50 23.10 -0.37
C LEU A 505 -0.32 23.08 -1.35
N SER A 506 0.19 24.25 -1.73
CA SER A 506 1.50 24.42 -2.38
C SER A 506 2.51 24.83 -1.32
N LEU A 507 3.76 24.40 -1.45
CA LEU A 507 4.86 24.86 -0.60
C LEU A 507 5.53 26.13 -1.13
N ASP A 508 5.06 26.66 -2.27
CA ASP A 508 5.50 27.94 -2.79
C ASP A 508 4.68 29.09 -2.16
N PRO A 509 5.31 30.00 -1.40
CA PRO A 509 4.62 31.15 -0.81
C PRO A 509 3.98 32.09 -1.83
N THR A 510 4.45 32.10 -3.08
CA THR A 510 3.91 32.94 -4.16
C THR A 510 2.66 32.33 -4.79
N GLU A 511 2.61 31.00 -4.88
CA GLU A 511 1.45 30.26 -5.37
C GLU A 511 0.41 30.02 -4.27
N PHE A 512 0.77 30.24 -3.02
CA PHE A 512 -0.15 30.08 -1.89
C PHE A 512 -1.27 31.14 -1.99
N PRO A 513 -2.53 30.75 -2.25
CA PRO A 513 -3.60 31.71 -2.47
C PRO A 513 -3.84 32.53 -1.20
N ARG A 514 -4.08 33.84 -1.33
CA ARG A 514 -4.47 34.72 -0.19
C ARG A 514 -5.97 35.01 -0.09
N GLY A 515 -6.79 34.42 -0.99
CA GLY A 515 -8.26 34.42 -0.89
C GLY A 515 -8.93 33.20 -1.53
N GLY A 516 -10.25 33.01 -1.33
CA GLY A 516 -11.07 31.97 -1.98
C GLY A 516 -11.36 30.70 -1.15
N LEU A 517 -11.89 29.64 -1.79
CA LEU A 517 -12.10 28.31 -1.19
C LEU A 517 -10.76 27.55 -1.04
N GLN A 518 -9.98 27.91 -0.02
CA GLN A 518 -8.59 27.48 0.20
C GLN A 518 -8.40 26.07 0.77
N GLY A 519 -9.41 25.20 0.69
CA GLY A 519 -9.35 23.90 1.37
C GLY A 519 -9.67 24.04 2.87
N TRP A 520 -9.08 23.20 3.71
CA TRP A 520 -9.34 23.18 5.16
C TRP A 520 -8.06 23.60 5.91
N PRO A 521 -7.99 24.84 6.44
CA PRO A 521 -6.80 25.34 7.13
C PRO A 521 -6.32 24.44 8.26
N ALA A 522 -7.24 23.94 9.10
CA ALA A 522 -6.89 23.00 10.18
C ALA A 522 -6.17 21.74 9.66
N LEU A 523 -6.60 21.22 8.51
CA LEU A 523 -5.99 20.05 7.88
C LEU A 523 -4.63 20.37 7.26
N GLN A 524 -4.49 21.55 6.67
CA GLN A 524 -3.24 22.03 6.08
C GLN A 524 -2.18 22.30 7.15
N ILE A 525 -2.58 22.94 8.26
CA ILE A 525 -1.72 23.13 9.44
C ILE A 525 -1.24 21.77 9.95
N GLN A 526 -2.14 20.79 10.09
CA GLN A 526 -1.77 19.45 10.53
C GLN A 526 -0.78 18.78 9.58
N LEU A 527 -1.00 18.86 8.26
CA LEU A 527 -0.08 18.34 7.25
C LEU A 527 1.30 19.00 7.30
N LEU A 528 1.35 20.32 7.45
CA LEU A 528 2.61 21.06 7.57
C LEU A 528 3.36 20.67 8.86
N GLN A 529 2.65 20.51 9.98
CA GLN A 529 3.25 20.01 11.23
C GLN A 529 3.79 18.58 11.06
N GLU A 530 3.04 17.69 10.40
CA GLU A 530 3.48 16.34 10.10
C GLU A 530 4.75 16.34 9.21
N LEU A 531 4.84 17.23 8.22
CA LEU A 531 6.04 17.43 7.39
C LEU A 531 7.24 17.92 8.21
N VAL A 532 7.04 18.89 9.11
CA VAL A 532 8.09 19.37 10.02
C VAL A 532 8.62 18.23 10.88
N VAL A 533 7.73 17.42 11.47
CA VAL A 533 8.12 16.28 12.30
C VAL A 533 8.89 15.24 11.48
N ALA A 534 8.40 14.92 10.27
CA ALA A 534 9.06 13.95 9.41
C ALA A 534 10.45 14.43 8.97
N ALA A 535 10.59 15.67 8.52
CA ALA A 535 11.87 16.27 8.15
C ALA A 535 12.88 16.28 9.31
N ARG A 536 12.41 16.62 10.52
CA ARG A 536 13.24 16.57 11.74
C ARG A 536 13.70 15.15 12.06
N ARG A 537 12.80 14.16 11.96
CA ARG A 537 13.11 12.74 12.24
C ARG A 537 14.03 12.12 11.18
N MET A 538 14.07 12.66 9.97
CA MET A 538 15.06 12.31 8.95
C MET A 538 16.45 12.94 9.20
N GLY A 539 16.59 13.84 10.18
CA GLY A 539 17.83 14.58 10.44
C GLY A 539 18.04 15.78 9.52
N HIS A 540 17.05 16.19 8.73
CA HIS A 540 17.15 17.34 7.83
C HIS A 540 16.58 18.60 8.50
N THR A 541 17.35 19.20 9.41
CA THR A 541 16.88 20.34 10.20
C THR A 541 16.57 21.58 9.36
N ALA A 542 17.36 21.87 8.32
CA ALA A 542 17.08 22.99 7.40
C ALA A 542 15.71 22.86 6.71
N LEU A 543 15.30 21.62 6.39
CA LEU A 543 14.03 21.32 5.78
C LEU A 543 12.86 21.47 6.77
N ALA A 544 13.06 21.01 8.02
CA ALA A 544 12.09 21.21 9.09
C ALA A 544 11.89 22.70 9.41
N THR A 545 12.97 23.47 9.50
CA THR A 545 12.94 24.93 9.66
C THR A 545 12.13 25.56 8.53
N ARG A 546 12.38 25.16 7.27
CA ARG A 546 11.67 25.69 6.11
C ARG A 546 10.17 25.47 6.16
N HIS A 547 9.74 24.24 6.45
CA HIS A 547 8.31 23.92 6.55
C HIS A 547 7.64 24.67 7.71
N MET A 548 8.35 24.85 8.84
CA MET A 548 7.84 25.61 9.97
C MET A 548 7.73 27.11 9.65
N THR A 549 8.74 27.68 8.98
CA THR A 549 8.69 29.07 8.51
C THR A 549 7.54 29.26 7.51
N PHE A 550 7.36 28.32 6.58
CA PHE A 550 6.24 28.34 5.64
C PHE A 550 4.89 28.30 6.35
N LEU A 551 4.72 27.42 7.34
CA LEU A 551 3.51 27.30 8.15
C LEU A 551 3.18 28.63 8.83
N LEU A 552 4.14 29.20 9.57
CA LEU A 552 3.92 30.47 10.27
C LEU A 552 3.65 31.62 9.30
N GLN A 553 4.29 31.64 8.14
CA GLN A 553 4.07 32.66 7.13
C GLN A 553 2.66 32.58 6.51
N THR A 554 2.20 31.38 6.15
CA THR A 554 0.98 31.20 5.35
C THR A 554 -0.28 30.94 6.18
N MET A 555 -0.14 30.37 7.37
CA MET A 555 -1.26 29.95 8.22
C MET A 555 -1.45 30.80 9.48
N TRP A 556 -0.70 31.90 9.63
CA TRP A 556 -0.72 32.75 10.85
C TRP A 556 -2.13 33.10 11.33
N GLU A 557 -2.98 33.57 10.40
CA GLU A 557 -4.35 34.03 10.68
C GLU A 557 -5.30 32.89 11.09
N HIS A 558 -4.91 31.64 10.85
CA HIS A 558 -5.68 30.44 11.18
C HIS A 558 -5.22 29.77 12.49
N LEU A 559 -4.13 30.24 13.08
CA LEU A 559 -3.59 29.72 14.34
C LEU A 559 -4.14 30.50 15.54
N LEU A 560 -4.38 29.79 16.64
CA LEU A 560 -4.68 30.40 17.93
C LEU A 560 -3.44 31.13 18.48
N PRO A 561 -3.60 32.18 19.32
CA PRO A 561 -2.46 32.89 19.91
C PRO A 561 -1.51 32.00 20.73
N THR A 562 -2.02 30.91 21.31
CA THR A 562 -1.22 29.87 21.97
C THR A 562 -0.38 29.09 20.97
N GLU A 563 -1.01 28.58 19.90
CA GLU A 563 -0.33 27.85 18.83
C GLU A 563 0.72 28.71 18.11
N GLN A 564 0.43 29.99 17.86
CA GLN A 564 1.37 30.95 17.29
C GLN A 564 2.64 31.04 18.15
N ARG A 565 2.49 31.18 19.48
CA ARG A 565 3.61 31.24 20.41
C ARG A 565 4.40 29.94 20.41
N ASP A 566 3.72 28.80 20.50
CA ASP A 566 4.36 27.48 20.60
C ASP A 566 5.11 27.12 19.32
N LEU A 567 4.53 27.38 18.15
CA LEU A 567 5.16 27.14 16.85
C LEU A 567 6.31 28.12 16.58
N ALA A 568 6.22 29.37 17.04
CA ALA A 568 7.33 30.32 16.97
C ALA A 568 8.52 29.87 17.85
N LEU A 569 8.26 29.36 19.06
CA LEU A 569 9.29 28.77 19.91
C LEU A 569 9.91 27.53 19.28
N GLN A 570 9.10 26.67 18.65
CA GLN A 570 9.63 25.52 17.90
C GLN A 570 10.50 25.96 16.71
N LEU A 571 10.09 27.00 15.97
CA LEU A 571 10.90 27.56 14.90
C LEU A 571 12.24 28.08 15.42
N GLN A 572 12.26 28.77 16.57
CA GLN A 572 13.47 29.27 17.20
C GLN A 572 14.46 28.13 17.50
N VAL A 573 13.96 27.01 18.05
CA VAL A 573 14.79 25.83 18.34
C VAL A 573 15.34 25.18 17.07
N LEU A 574 14.51 25.03 16.02
CA LEU A 574 14.94 24.45 14.74
C LEU A 574 15.95 25.34 14.02
N ALA A 575 15.70 26.66 13.98
CA ALA A 575 16.57 27.63 13.32
C ALA A 575 17.95 27.72 13.99
N ALA A 576 18.04 27.51 15.31
CA ALA A 576 19.32 27.48 16.02
C ALA A 576 20.23 26.30 15.61
N GLN A 577 19.68 25.27 14.96
CA GLN A 577 20.37 24.04 14.57
C GLN A 577 20.74 23.98 13.08
N CYS A 578 20.47 25.05 12.31
CA CYS A 578 20.82 25.11 10.89
C CYS A 578 21.25 26.51 10.49
N GLU A 579 22.23 26.61 9.58
CA GLU A 579 22.56 27.89 8.97
C GLU A 579 21.40 28.34 8.08
N GLY A 580 20.91 29.56 8.31
CA GLY A 580 19.80 30.11 7.55
C GLY A 580 20.18 30.31 6.09
N ALA A 581 19.59 29.52 5.19
CA ALA A 581 19.81 29.65 3.76
C ALA A 581 18.53 30.16 3.06
N PRO A 582 18.51 31.39 2.52
CA PRO A 582 17.40 31.90 1.69
C PRO A 582 17.35 31.25 0.30
N VAL A 583 18.06 30.14 0.10
CA VAL A 583 18.23 29.42 -1.16
C VAL A 583 17.24 28.26 -1.23
N PRO A 584 16.64 27.94 -2.39
CA PRO A 584 15.81 26.74 -2.55
C PRO A 584 16.54 25.45 -2.12
N LEU A 585 15.81 24.52 -1.50
CA LEU A 585 16.35 23.22 -1.09
C LEU A 585 15.98 22.19 -2.14
N VAL A 586 16.97 21.54 -2.73
CA VAL A 586 16.75 20.49 -3.72
C VAL A 586 16.79 19.14 -3.02
N LEU A 587 15.70 18.39 -3.11
CA LEU A 587 15.63 17.02 -2.58
C LEU A 587 16.27 16.03 -3.56
N ASN A 588 16.65 14.86 -3.07
CA ASN A 588 17.17 13.76 -3.90
C ASN A 588 16.18 13.31 -5.00
N SER A 589 14.89 13.60 -4.82
CA SER A 589 13.84 13.36 -5.82
C SER A 589 13.81 14.38 -6.97
N GLY A 590 14.63 15.42 -6.92
CA GLY A 590 14.59 16.56 -7.84
C GLY A 590 13.54 17.61 -7.49
N ILE A 591 12.70 17.37 -6.47
CA ILE A 591 11.73 18.36 -5.99
C ILE A 591 12.46 19.52 -5.32
N VAL A 592 12.14 20.74 -5.74
CA VAL A 592 12.69 21.97 -5.17
C VAL A 592 11.71 22.54 -4.16
N ILE A 593 12.17 22.75 -2.92
CA ILE A 593 11.41 23.40 -1.86
C ILE A 593 11.82 24.88 -1.82
N PRO A 594 10.94 25.81 -2.24
CA PRO A 594 11.26 27.22 -2.35
C PRO A 594 11.48 27.86 -0.98
N PRO A 595 12.22 28.98 -0.91
CA PRO A 595 12.44 29.69 0.35
C PRO A 595 11.12 30.28 0.87
N ALA A 596 10.91 30.15 2.19
CA ALA A 596 9.80 30.79 2.89
C ALA A 596 10.35 31.93 3.75
N ASN A 597 9.82 33.14 3.55
CA ASN A 597 10.22 34.35 4.27
C ASN A 597 9.06 34.84 5.14
N LEU A 598 9.34 35.28 6.37
CA LEU A 598 8.36 35.82 7.32
C LEU A 598 7.96 37.26 6.97
N THR A 599 7.33 37.47 5.81
CA THR A 599 6.92 38.81 5.34
C THR A 599 5.65 39.33 6.02
N ASN A 600 4.90 38.46 6.70
CA ASN A 600 3.66 38.84 7.39
C ASN A 600 3.89 39.32 8.83
N LEU A 601 5.14 39.37 9.30
CA LEU A 601 5.46 39.89 10.62
C LEU A 601 5.48 41.43 10.62
N PRO A 602 4.88 42.08 11.63
CA PRO A 602 4.90 43.53 11.74
C PRO A 602 6.34 44.04 11.88
N GLN A 603 6.78 44.89 10.97
CA GLN A 603 8.06 45.59 11.09
C GLN A 603 7.92 46.81 11.98
N ILE A 604 8.77 46.90 13.01
CA ILE A 604 8.90 48.10 13.83
C ILE A 604 9.52 49.20 12.95
N ARG A 605 8.71 50.18 12.55
CA ARG A 605 9.16 51.32 11.73
C ARG A 605 9.88 52.38 12.54
N SER A 606 9.46 52.60 13.78
CA SER A 606 10.02 53.61 14.67
C SER A 606 9.72 53.26 16.13
N PHE A 607 10.68 53.53 17.01
CA PHE A 607 10.49 53.51 18.45
C PHE A 607 10.38 54.95 18.95
N VAL A 608 9.28 55.29 19.63
CA VAL A 608 9.10 56.61 20.24
C VAL A 608 8.90 56.43 21.73
N LEU A 609 9.79 57.03 22.51
CA LEU A 609 9.67 57.04 23.96
C LEU A 609 8.45 57.89 24.33
N ARG A 610 7.39 57.24 24.83
CA ARG A 610 6.22 57.95 25.36
C ARG A 610 6.50 58.30 26.81
N ASN A 611 6.29 59.56 27.17
CA ASN A 611 6.24 59.95 28.57
C ASN A 611 5.18 59.12 29.28
N LEU A 612 5.49 58.69 30.51
CA LEU A 612 4.52 58.04 31.39
C LEU A 612 3.27 58.92 31.48
N GLU A 613 2.11 58.29 31.64
CA GLU A 613 0.88 59.02 31.93
C GLU A 613 1.09 59.93 33.14
N PRO A 614 0.46 61.12 33.21
CA PRO A 614 0.72 62.09 34.28
C PRO A 614 0.69 61.51 35.70
N GLN A 615 -0.19 60.52 35.92
CA GLN A 615 -0.34 59.78 37.18
C GLN A 615 0.80 58.79 37.52
N LEU A 616 1.54 58.33 36.51
CA LEU A 616 2.68 57.41 36.65
C LEU A 616 4.03 58.12 36.53
N ARG A 617 4.05 59.43 36.28
CA ARG A 617 5.31 60.19 36.22
C ARG A 617 5.93 60.25 37.61
N PRO A 618 7.21 59.93 37.77
CA PRO A 618 7.90 60.10 39.04
C PRO A 618 7.84 61.58 39.44
N GLN A 619 7.09 61.87 40.49
CA GLN A 619 7.12 63.18 41.11
C GLN A 619 8.29 63.21 42.08
N LYS A 620 9.12 64.25 41.96
CA LYS A 620 10.17 64.50 42.94
C LYS A 620 9.47 64.76 44.27
N ILE A 621 9.64 63.85 45.23
CA ILE A 621 9.22 64.11 46.61
C ILE A 621 10.10 65.24 47.12
N GLU A 622 9.54 66.44 47.24
CA GLU A 622 10.20 67.54 47.93
C GLU A 622 10.25 67.19 49.42
N LYS A 623 11.38 66.64 49.87
CA LYS A 623 11.69 66.66 51.28
C LYS A 623 11.95 68.12 51.65
N LEU A 624 11.10 68.69 52.50
CA LEU A 624 11.42 69.93 53.22
C LEU A 624 12.82 69.77 53.82
N LYS A 625 13.71 70.74 53.56
CA LYS A 625 14.96 70.84 54.30
C LYS A 625 14.60 70.94 55.78
N GLU A 626 14.90 69.90 56.55
CA GLU A 626 15.09 70.06 57.98
C GLU A 626 16.34 70.92 58.15
N ASP A 627 16.17 72.14 58.66
CA ASP A 627 17.28 72.99 59.08
C ASP A 627 18.01 72.26 60.22
N SER A 628 19.12 71.60 59.86
CA SER A 628 20.05 71.04 60.83
C SER A 628 20.61 72.18 61.68
N GLY A 629 20.24 72.22 62.96
CA GLY A 629 20.78 73.13 63.97
C GLY A 629 22.32 73.03 64.12
N PRO A 630 22.92 73.94 64.91
CA PRO A 630 24.34 74.23 64.85
C PRO A 630 25.19 73.00 65.21
N PHE A 631 26.14 72.74 64.31
CA PHE A 631 27.13 71.67 64.32
C PHE A 631 27.80 71.46 65.69
N LEU A 632 27.67 70.26 66.28
CA LEU A 632 28.57 69.74 67.31
C LEU A 632 29.47 68.68 66.67
N PHE A 633 30.75 69.02 66.56
CA PHE A 633 31.81 68.23 65.96
C PHE A 633 32.29 67.15 66.94
N THR A 634 32.10 65.87 66.62
CA THR A 634 32.83 64.76 67.25
C THR A 634 33.64 64.03 66.17
N PRO A 635 34.98 64.13 66.18
CA PRO A 635 35.82 63.58 65.12
C PRO A 635 36.08 62.11 65.34
N ILE A 636 35.74 61.26 64.37
CA ILE A 636 36.41 59.97 64.17
C ILE A 636 36.80 59.88 62.69
N HIS A 637 38.09 60.06 62.44
CA HIS A 637 38.73 59.91 61.14
C HIS A 637 38.84 58.43 60.74
N PHE A 638 38.48 58.09 59.51
CA PHE A 638 39.27 57.17 58.69
C PHE A 638 39.11 57.49 57.20
N GLY A 639 40.24 57.82 56.55
CA GLY A 639 40.49 57.46 55.16
C GLY A 639 40.06 58.46 54.08
N SER A 640 40.79 59.59 53.99
CA SER A 640 41.03 60.20 52.68
C SER A 640 41.82 59.23 51.81
N LEU A 641 41.36 58.99 50.58
CA LEU A 641 42.24 58.80 49.43
C LEU A 641 41.50 59.19 48.16
N GLU A 642 42.22 59.98 47.38
CA GLU A 642 41.75 60.93 46.40
C GLU A 642 41.43 60.33 45.03
N ARG A 643 40.76 61.16 44.24
CA ARG A 643 40.48 61.05 42.82
C ARG A 643 41.75 61.08 41.94
N LYS A 644 41.54 60.55 40.72
CA LYS A 644 42.17 60.85 39.39
C LYS A 644 43.43 60.06 39.01
N ASN A 645 43.36 59.24 37.96
CA ASN A 645 43.61 59.66 36.56
C ASN A 645 43.47 58.46 35.59
N VAL A 646 43.43 58.79 34.30
CA VAL A 646 42.87 58.06 33.15
C VAL A 646 43.95 57.24 32.40
N VAL A 647 43.51 56.30 31.54
CA VAL A 647 44.21 55.67 30.38
C VAL A 647 45.11 54.47 30.79
N THR A 648 45.03 53.21 30.32
CA THR A 648 44.55 52.57 29.08
C THR A 648 44.46 51.04 29.25
N SER A 649 43.72 50.40 28.34
CA SER A 649 43.97 49.06 27.77
C SER A 649 43.82 47.83 28.68
N SER A 650 42.74 47.06 28.50
CA SER A 650 42.81 45.84 27.67
C SER A 650 41.46 45.10 27.63
N LYS A 651 41.23 44.49 26.47
CA LYS A 651 40.17 43.55 26.07
C LYS A 651 39.78 42.45 27.08
N MET A 652 38.61 41.87 26.76
CA MET A 652 38.03 40.59 27.20
C MET A 652 37.48 40.61 28.62
N GLY A 653 36.26 40.15 28.92
CA GLY A 653 35.25 39.40 28.20
C GLY A 653 34.35 38.74 29.26
N ILE A 654 33.35 37.99 28.80
CA ILE A 654 32.65 36.91 29.54
C ILE A 654 31.57 37.45 30.51
N PHE A 655 30.29 37.33 30.17
CA PHE A 655 29.40 36.15 30.23
C PHE A 655 28.57 36.14 31.53
N LEU A 656 27.26 35.98 31.30
CA LEU A 656 26.23 35.36 32.14
C LEU A 656 26.66 34.68 33.45
N LEU A 657 25.93 34.98 34.54
CA LEU A 657 25.06 34.06 35.28
C LEU A 657 24.31 34.90 36.35
N ILE A 658 22.99 35.12 36.25
CA ILE A 658 21.91 34.31 36.84
C ILE A 658 22.26 33.76 38.24
N LEU A 659 21.59 34.30 39.26
CA LEU A 659 20.68 33.58 40.18
C LEU A 659 19.98 34.64 41.08
N TRP A 660 18.65 34.74 41.03
CA TRP A 660 17.70 34.22 42.03
C TRP A 660 17.42 35.20 43.19
N VAL A 661 16.23 35.36 43.77
CA VAL A 661 14.85 34.87 43.57
C VAL A 661 14.00 35.53 44.70
N LEU A 662 12.67 35.55 44.55
CA LEU A 662 11.61 35.82 45.56
C LEU A 662 11.34 37.30 45.97
N PHE A 663 10.11 37.78 46.23
CA PHE A 663 8.82 37.18 46.61
C PHE A 663 7.65 37.95 45.90
N ILE A 664 6.73 37.28 45.18
CA ILE A 664 5.31 36.95 45.55
C ILE A 664 4.35 38.16 45.65
N TYR A 665 3.42 38.32 44.69
CA TYR A 665 2.07 37.70 44.63
C TYR A 665 1.56 37.70 43.18
#